data_AF-A0AAN8QQC0-F1
#
_entry.id   AF-A0AAN8QQC0-F1
#
_cell.length_a   1.000
_cell.length_b   1.000
_cell.length_c   1.000
_cell.angle_alpha   90.00
_cell.angle_beta   90.00
_cell.angle_gamma   90.00
#
_symmetry.space_group_name_H-M   'P 1'
#
loop_
_entity.id
_entity.type
_entity.pdbx_description
1 polymer ?
#
loop_
_entity_poly.entity_id
_entity_poly.type
_entity_poly.pdbx_seq_one_letter_code
_entity_poly.pdbx_strand_id
1 'polypeptide(L)'
;MASADTAEAEAFVNNKFKAIIEEGGYKPEQVFNMDETALFWKRMPSRTFIMQEEAKAPGFKVHKDRLTLAMCGNAAGFMIKPGLIYRSKNPRALKNKNKDDLPVYWMYNAKAWMTKALNLDWFKNCFIPEVKCYLRGKGLDFKVLLLLDNAGGHGNDLAYDGVQIEFLPPNTTSLIQPMDQGVIRAFKALYTRNTLQHLVDAMDSDQDFSLKDYWRGYTIASCLQNIQRAIQEMKTETLKACWKKLWPEAVQNATGGSLDEVHHSAVETAVNLAKQIGGDGFNDMSPDDINALIDGDAQPLTDAELAEMTKPQSDDEREEGEEDTRDEEEGLTLGEVYEPNPCENGAACLNVLADESFSSADSEETTSAGPCHPNPCHNRGICEISETYRGDTFIGYACKCPTGFNGIHCQHRPCHPNPCHNRGICEISETYRGDTFIGYACKCPTGFNGIHCQHNVNECEKDPCKNGGICTDLVANYSCECPGEYMGRNCQYKCSGALGMEGGIISNQQITASSTHRALFGLQKWYPYFARLNKKGLVNAWTAAENDRWPWIQINLQRRMRVTGLITQGAKRIGSPEYVKSYKVASSDDGKTWRTYKVKGTDGDMIFRGNVENNAPSANSFTPPIEAQYVRIYPQVCRRHCTLRMELLGCELTGCSEPMGMKSGHIQDYQVTASSLFRTLNMDMFTWEPGKARLDKQGKVNAWTSGHSDQSQWLQVDMLLPTKITGIITQGAKDFGHVQFVGSYKVAYSNDGERWLVYQDEKQRKDKVFQGNFDNDTHRKNVIEPPIYARFVRILPWSWYGRITLRAELLGCTEEE
;
A
#
# COMPACT_ATOMS: atom_id res chain seq x y z
N MET A 1 15.33 16.63 3.43
CA MET A 1 16.06 17.89 3.17
C MET A 1 15.59 18.90 4.20
N ALA A 2 16.50 19.50 4.95
CA ALA A 2 16.20 20.64 5.81
C ALA A 2 15.88 21.86 4.92
N SER A 3 15.07 22.80 5.43
CA SER A 3 14.83 24.07 4.74
C SER A 3 16.13 24.86 4.67
N ALA A 4 16.42 25.49 3.53
CA ALA A 4 17.62 26.33 3.38
C ALA A 4 17.57 27.51 4.37
N ASP A 5 18.68 27.76 5.07
CA ASP A 5 18.77 28.83 6.08
C ASP A 5 19.28 30.13 5.45
N THR A 6 18.34 31.01 5.11
CA THR A 6 18.65 32.30 4.48
C THR A 6 19.36 33.27 5.41
N ALA A 7 19.08 33.22 6.71
CA ALA A 7 19.67 34.14 7.68
C ALA A 7 21.13 33.78 7.97
N GLU A 8 21.43 32.48 8.08
CA GLU A 8 22.80 31.99 8.25
C GLU A 8 23.65 32.22 6.99
N ALA A 9 23.07 32.05 5.80
CA ALA A 9 23.73 32.35 4.53
C ALA A 9 24.10 33.85 4.40
N GLU A 10 23.16 34.75 4.70
CA GLU A 10 23.42 36.20 4.68
C GLU A 10 24.45 36.61 5.72
N ALA A 11 24.41 36.03 6.93
CA ALA A 11 25.39 36.29 7.97
C ALA A 11 26.79 35.81 7.58
N PHE A 12 26.91 34.66 6.91
CA PHE A 12 28.18 34.16 6.40
C PHE A 12 28.76 35.08 5.33
N VAL A 13 27.97 35.46 4.32
CA VAL A 13 28.41 36.32 3.21
C VAL A 13 28.83 37.70 3.73
N ASN A 14 27.97 38.36 4.50
CA ASN A 14 28.15 39.77 4.88
C ASN A 14 29.15 39.98 6.01
N ASN A 15 29.34 38.98 6.89
CA ASN A 15 30.23 39.12 8.04
C ASN A 15 31.49 38.25 7.87
N LYS A 16 31.34 36.92 7.88
CA LYS A 16 32.48 36.00 8.00
C LYS A 16 33.33 35.97 6.72
N PHE A 17 32.70 35.75 5.57
CA PHE A 17 33.39 35.68 4.28
C PHE A 17 34.03 37.02 3.93
N LYS A 18 33.30 38.12 4.09
CA LYS A 18 33.83 39.46 3.86
C LYS A 18 35.05 39.78 4.74
N ALA A 19 35.00 39.44 6.03
CA ALA A 19 36.16 39.60 6.92
C ALA A 19 37.37 38.77 6.45
N ILE A 20 37.17 37.50 6.06
CA ILE A 20 38.26 36.65 5.56
C ILE A 20 38.91 37.24 4.30
N ILE A 21 38.10 37.78 3.37
CA ILE A 21 38.60 38.39 2.14
C ILE A 21 39.37 39.69 2.43
N GLU A 22 38.82 40.56 3.29
CA GLU A 22 39.41 41.86 3.62
C GLU A 22 40.69 41.72 4.48
N GLU A 23 40.64 40.93 5.55
CA GLU A 23 41.79 40.66 6.44
C GLU A 23 42.86 39.81 5.74
N GLY A 24 42.41 38.86 4.92
CA GLY A 24 43.28 37.98 4.14
C GLY A 24 43.84 38.63 2.87
N GLY A 25 43.30 39.75 2.39
CA GLY A 25 43.74 40.41 1.16
C GLY A 25 43.74 39.49 -0.07
N TYR A 26 42.77 38.57 -0.15
CA TYR A 26 42.68 37.58 -1.23
C TYR A 26 42.23 38.22 -2.55
N LYS A 27 42.85 37.82 -3.66
CA LYS A 27 42.41 38.19 -5.02
C LYS A 27 41.43 37.16 -5.59
N PRO A 28 40.59 37.51 -6.59
CA PRO A 28 39.69 36.56 -7.24
C PRO A 28 40.37 35.29 -7.78
N GLU A 29 41.64 35.38 -8.20
CA GLU A 29 42.45 34.25 -8.65
C GLU A 29 42.80 33.24 -7.53
N GLN A 30 42.70 33.67 -6.27
CA GLN A 30 43.14 32.92 -5.08
C GLN A 30 42.00 32.29 -4.29
N VAL A 31 40.74 32.57 -4.63
CA VAL A 31 39.56 32.06 -3.92
C VAL A 31 38.89 30.97 -4.74
N PHE A 32 38.89 29.74 -4.23
CA PHE A 32 38.38 28.54 -4.90
C PHE A 32 37.20 27.95 -4.14
N ASN A 33 36.26 27.35 -4.86
CA ASN A 33 35.20 26.52 -4.30
C ASN A 33 35.24 25.15 -4.98
N MET A 34 34.99 24.09 -4.20
CA MET A 34 34.87 22.72 -4.71
C MET A 34 33.53 22.12 -4.26
N ASP A 35 32.95 21.32 -5.16
CA ASP A 35 31.74 20.55 -4.89
C ASP A 35 31.71 19.23 -5.68
N GLU A 36 30.93 18.27 -5.20
CA GLU A 36 30.73 16.98 -5.87
C GLU A 36 29.37 16.86 -6.55
N THR A 37 29.37 16.21 -7.71
CA THR A 37 28.14 15.83 -8.39
C THR A 37 28.18 14.40 -8.87
N ALA A 38 27.05 13.70 -8.74
CA ALA A 38 26.87 12.41 -9.38
C ALA A 38 26.52 12.61 -10.86
N LEU A 39 27.11 11.77 -11.72
CA LEU A 39 26.83 11.70 -13.14
C LEU A 39 26.50 10.26 -13.51
N PHE A 40 25.32 10.05 -14.09
CA PHE A 40 24.94 8.74 -14.63
C PHE A 40 25.21 8.74 -16.13
N TRP A 41 26.45 8.43 -16.50
CA TRP A 41 27.02 8.70 -17.84
C TRP A 41 26.40 7.90 -19.00
N LYS A 42 25.59 6.87 -18.71
CA LYS A 42 24.79 6.10 -19.69
C LYS A 42 23.27 6.31 -19.54
N ARG A 43 22.84 7.23 -18.67
CA ARG A 43 21.43 7.42 -18.36
C ARG A 43 20.75 8.26 -19.43
N MET A 44 19.64 7.74 -19.94
CA MET A 44 18.70 8.45 -20.79
C MET A 44 17.50 8.91 -19.96
N PRO A 45 16.71 9.91 -20.43
CA PRO A 45 15.46 10.29 -19.77
C PRO A 45 14.54 9.08 -19.52
N SER A 46 13.69 9.13 -18.51
CA SER A 46 12.91 7.98 -17.96
C SER A 46 11.87 7.35 -18.91
N ARG A 47 11.84 7.76 -20.18
CA ARG A 47 10.95 7.26 -21.23
C ARG A 47 11.72 6.22 -22.04
N THR A 48 11.10 5.08 -22.33
CA THR A 48 11.76 3.99 -23.07
C THR A 48 11.95 4.44 -24.51
N PHE A 49 13.17 4.82 -24.87
CA PHE A 49 13.53 5.24 -26.23
C PHE A 49 13.63 4.02 -27.13
N ILE A 50 12.77 3.97 -28.14
CA ILE A 50 12.77 2.89 -29.12
C ILE A 50 12.85 3.53 -30.50
N MET A 51 13.94 3.26 -31.22
CA MET A 51 14.05 3.62 -32.64
C MET A 51 12.90 2.98 -33.42
N GLN A 52 12.42 3.62 -34.48
CA GLN A 52 11.25 3.17 -35.26
C GLN A 52 11.38 1.73 -35.80
N GLU A 53 12.61 1.20 -35.87
CA GLU A 53 12.96 -0.13 -36.37
C GLU A 53 13.36 -1.14 -35.27
N GLU A 54 13.50 -0.72 -34.00
CA GLU A 54 13.89 -1.59 -32.89
C GLU A 54 12.67 -2.05 -32.06
N ALA A 55 12.63 -3.32 -31.64
CA ALA A 55 11.48 -3.85 -30.88
C ALA A 55 11.60 -3.70 -29.35
N LYS A 56 12.80 -3.40 -28.81
CA LYS A 56 13.10 -3.32 -27.37
C LYS A 56 14.31 -2.42 -27.07
N ALA A 57 14.15 -1.46 -26.16
CA ALA A 57 15.28 -0.68 -25.62
C ALA A 57 16.06 -1.45 -24.53
N PRO A 58 17.38 -1.25 -24.39
CA PRO A 58 18.15 -1.79 -23.27
C PRO A 58 17.71 -1.11 -21.95
N GLY A 59 17.39 -1.93 -20.93
CA GLY A 59 17.10 -1.43 -19.59
C GLY A 59 18.40 -1.14 -18.84
N PHE A 60 18.70 0.14 -18.57
CA PHE A 60 19.92 0.54 -17.85
C PHE A 60 19.74 0.45 -16.33
N LYS A 61 20.68 -0.22 -15.64
CA LYS A 61 20.69 -0.31 -14.16
C LYS A 61 21.39 0.93 -13.57
N VAL A 62 20.63 1.80 -12.93
CA VAL A 62 21.07 3.12 -12.39
C VAL A 62 22.34 3.04 -11.53
N HIS A 63 22.57 1.99 -10.75
CA HIS A 63 23.75 1.87 -9.89
C HIS A 63 25.04 1.40 -10.61
N LYS A 64 24.94 0.69 -11.74
CA LYS A 64 26.13 0.13 -12.43
C LYS A 64 26.91 1.20 -13.21
N ASP A 65 26.22 2.26 -13.64
CA ASP A 65 26.73 3.30 -14.54
C ASP A 65 26.87 4.68 -13.86
N ARG A 66 27.04 4.71 -12.54
CA ARG A 66 27.26 5.92 -11.77
C ARG A 66 28.75 6.26 -11.66
N LEU A 67 29.10 7.54 -11.82
CA LEU A 67 30.39 8.10 -11.42
C LEU A 67 30.18 9.39 -10.60
N THR A 68 31.18 9.79 -9.81
CA THR A 68 31.17 11.06 -9.07
C THR A 68 32.27 11.97 -9.59
N LEU A 69 31.92 13.23 -9.87
CA LEU A 69 32.85 14.28 -10.28
C LEU A 69 33.04 15.27 -9.15
N ALA A 70 34.29 15.61 -8.85
CA ALA A 70 34.67 16.72 -7.98
C ALA A 70 35.07 17.90 -8.87
N MET A 71 34.23 18.93 -8.88
CA MET A 71 34.44 20.14 -9.68
C MET A 71 34.98 21.25 -8.79
N CYS A 72 36.01 21.95 -9.26
CA CYS A 72 36.60 23.05 -8.49
C CYS A 72 37.08 24.19 -9.41
N GLY A 73 36.80 25.42 -9.00
CA GLY A 73 37.21 26.62 -9.74
C GLY A 73 37.26 27.86 -8.86
N ASN A 74 37.79 28.96 -9.40
CA ASN A 74 37.98 30.23 -8.69
C ASN A 74 37.08 31.37 -9.20
N ALA A 75 37.06 32.46 -8.43
CA ALA A 75 36.31 33.67 -8.74
C ALA A 75 36.81 34.40 -10.01
N ALA A 76 38.03 34.11 -10.47
CA ALA A 76 38.56 34.61 -11.74
C ALA A 76 38.12 33.78 -12.97
N GLY A 77 37.32 32.72 -12.78
CA GLY A 77 36.78 31.89 -13.86
C GLY A 77 37.73 30.81 -14.38
N PHE A 78 38.73 30.41 -13.58
CA PHE A 78 39.60 29.26 -13.84
C PHE A 78 39.05 28.02 -13.14
N MET A 79 38.98 26.90 -13.87
CA MET A 79 38.60 25.58 -13.35
C MET A 79 39.83 24.67 -13.37
N ILE A 80 40.05 23.93 -12.28
CA ILE A 80 41.07 22.88 -12.27
C ILE A 80 40.56 21.63 -12.99
N LYS A 81 41.48 20.70 -13.26
CA LYS A 81 41.13 19.37 -13.75
C LYS A 81 40.12 18.71 -12.79
N PRO A 82 38.96 18.23 -13.28
CA PRO A 82 37.96 17.63 -12.41
C PRO A 82 38.49 16.31 -11.83
N GLY A 83 38.20 16.07 -10.56
CA GLY A 83 38.41 14.76 -9.96
C GLY A 83 37.31 13.79 -10.41
N LEU A 84 37.65 12.57 -10.80
CA LEU A 84 36.66 11.55 -11.19
C LEU A 84 36.83 10.31 -10.32
N ILE A 85 35.77 9.91 -9.64
CA ILE A 85 35.73 8.70 -8.81
C ILE A 85 34.94 7.62 -9.55
N TYR A 86 35.62 6.53 -9.89
CA TYR A 86 35.03 5.38 -10.58
C TYR A 86 35.11 4.08 -9.77
N ARG A 87 34.23 3.12 -10.07
CA ARG A 87 34.16 1.83 -9.38
C ARG A 87 35.39 0.94 -9.60
N SER A 88 35.97 0.98 -10.79
CA SER A 88 37.11 0.14 -11.16
C SER A 88 38.40 0.94 -11.14
N LYS A 89 39.46 0.37 -10.54
CA LYS A 89 40.79 0.96 -10.56
C LYS A 89 41.33 1.06 -11.99
N ASN A 90 41.16 0.02 -12.81
CA ASN A 90 41.70 -0.09 -14.17
C ASN A 90 40.63 -0.67 -15.12
N PRO A 91 39.72 0.15 -15.67
CA PRO A 91 38.75 -0.32 -16.63
C PRO A 91 39.42 -0.74 -17.95
N ARG A 92 38.89 -1.77 -18.62
CA ARG A 92 39.47 -2.34 -19.85
C ARG A 92 39.67 -1.29 -20.96
N ALA A 93 38.76 -0.33 -21.09
CA ALA A 93 38.85 0.75 -22.08
C ALA A 93 40.03 1.73 -21.84
N LEU A 94 40.63 1.72 -20.65
CA LEU A 94 41.82 2.50 -20.30
C LEU A 94 43.06 1.61 -20.09
N LYS A 95 43.00 0.33 -20.49
CA LYS A 95 44.15 -0.57 -20.43
C LYS A 95 45.27 0.02 -21.30
N ASN A 96 46.48 0.11 -20.76
CA ASN A 96 47.67 0.68 -21.39
C ASN A 96 47.63 2.21 -21.64
N LYS A 97 46.67 2.95 -21.07
CA LYS A 97 46.71 4.42 -21.05
C LYS A 97 47.36 4.91 -19.76
N ASN A 98 48.24 5.90 -19.87
CA ASN A 98 48.74 6.62 -18.71
C ASN A 98 47.59 7.45 -18.11
N LYS A 99 47.44 7.38 -16.78
CA LYS A 99 46.33 8.03 -16.07
C LYS A 99 46.54 9.51 -15.87
N ASP A 100 47.80 9.94 -15.84
CA ASP A 100 48.15 11.36 -15.66
C ASP A 100 47.76 12.18 -16.90
N ASP A 101 47.78 11.56 -18.07
CA ASP A 101 47.42 12.15 -19.37
C ASP A 101 45.89 12.21 -19.62
N LEU A 102 45.08 11.65 -18.72
CA LEU A 102 43.62 11.73 -18.84
C LEU A 102 43.13 13.17 -18.67
N PRO A 103 41.96 13.55 -19.20
CA PRO A 103 41.40 14.89 -18.98
C PRO A 103 40.86 15.11 -17.56
N VAL A 104 40.91 14.09 -16.70
CA VAL A 104 40.43 14.10 -15.31
C VAL A 104 41.51 13.59 -14.35
N TYR A 105 41.43 13.95 -13.07
CA TYR A 105 42.23 13.30 -12.03
C TYR A 105 41.54 12.00 -11.59
N TRP A 106 42.16 10.86 -11.90
CA TRP A 106 41.52 9.54 -11.76
C TRP A 106 41.63 8.99 -10.34
N MET A 107 40.48 8.87 -9.68
CA MET A 107 40.31 8.26 -8.36
C MET A 107 39.40 7.03 -8.45
N TYR A 108 39.50 6.12 -7.48
CA TYR A 108 38.67 4.92 -7.49
C TYR A 108 38.17 4.50 -6.09
N ASN A 109 36.96 3.99 -6.07
CA ASN A 109 36.33 3.34 -4.90
C ASN A 109 35.16 2.49 -5.41
N ALA A 110 34.98 1.29 -4.85
CA ALA A 110 33.91 0.36 -5.22
C ALA A 110 32.50 0.99 -5.23
N LYS A 111 32.25 1.98 -4.36
CA LYS A 111 30.97 2.70 -4.28
C LYS A 111 30.86 3.92 -5.21
N ALA A 112 31.91 4.24 -5.97
CA ALA A 112 32.00 5.43 -6.82
C ALA A 112 31.61 6.74 -6.10
N TRP A 113 31.90 6.84 -4.79
CA TRP A 113 31.52 7.94 -3.91
C TRP A 113 32.74 8.48 -3.17
N MET A 114 32.71 9.77 -2.80
CA MET A 114 33.82 10.42 -2.11
C MET A 114 33.96 9.96 -0.66
N THR A 115 35.19 9.73 -0.23
CA THR A 115 35.56 9.40 1.16
C THR A 115 36.61 10.39 1.64
N LYS A 116 36.78 10.51 2.97
CA LYS A 116 37.81 11.37 3.57
C LYS A 116 39.21 11.11 3.01
N ALA A 117 39.54 9.84 2.74
CA ALA A 117 40.82 9.45 2.15
C ALA A 117 40.97 9.92 0.69
N LEU A 118 39.91 9.80 -0.12
CA LEU A 118 39.92 10.28 -1.51
C LEU A 118 39.92 11.81 -1.60
N ASN A 119 39.20 12.47 -0.69
CA ASN A 119 39.20 13.93 -0.59
C ASN A 119 40.61 14.46 -0.24
N LEU A 120 41.30 13.80 0.71
CA LEU A 120 42.70 14.12 1.04
C LEU A 120 43.66 13.86 -0.13
N ASP A 121 43.46 12.76 -0.88
CA ASP A 121 44.25 12.44 -2.08
C ASP A 121 44.09 13.50 -3.16
N TRP A 122 42.84 13.83 -3.52
CA TRP A 122 42.54 14.90 -4.47
C TRP A 122 43.13 16.24 -4.03
N PHE A 123 42.98 16.60 -2.75
CA PHE A 123 43.52 17.85 -2.23
C PHE A 123 45.03 17.94 -2.40
N LYS A 124 45.78 16.91 -1.98
CA LYS A 124 47.25 16.93 -2.02
C LYS A 124 47.83 16.75 -3.42
N ASN A 125 47.23 15.89 -4.24
CA ASN A 125 47.83 15.40 -5.48
C ASN A 125 47.24 16.03 -6.74
N CYS A 126 46.06 16.66 -6.66
CA CYS A 126 45.44 17.36 -7.78
C CYS A 126 45.32 18.87 -7.50
N PHE A 127 44.62 19.25 -6.42
CA PHE A 127 44.34 20.67 -6.12
C PHE A 127 45.62 21.49 -5.89
N ILE A 128 46.48 21.07 -4.95
CA ILE A 128 47.69 21.84 -4.60
C ILE A 128 48.64 22.02 -5.81
N PRO A 129 49.02 20.98 -6.58
CA PRO A 129 49.94 21.15 -7.70
C PRO A 129 49.37 22.04 -8.83
N GLU A 130 48.09 21.88 -9.16
CA GLU A 130 47.46 22.65 -10.24
C GLU A 130 47.31 24.12 -9.87
N VAL A 131 46.88 24.42 -8.65
CA VAL A 131 46.73 25.80 -8.17
C VAL A 131 48.09 26.49 -8.05
N LYS A 132 49.14 25.77 -7.60
CA LYS A 132 50.52 26.30 -7.60
C LYS A 132 50.99 26.67 -9.00
N CYS A 133 50.73 25.81 -9.98
CA CYS A 133 51.09 26.07 -11.38
C CYS A 133 50.34 27.29 -11.93
N TYR A 134 49.04 27.37 -11.69
CA TYR A 134 48.18 28.47 -12.09
C TYR A 134 48.62 29.82 -11.50
N LEU A 135 48.81 29.88 -10.17
CA LEU A 135 49.20 31.13 -9.49
C LEU A 135 50.60 31.59 -9.90
N ARG A 136 51.55 30.67 -10.08
CA ARG A 136 52.88 30.99 -10.63
C ARG A 136 52.76 31.59 -12.03
N GLY A 137 51.89 31.01 -12.89
CA GLY A 137 51.62 31.55 -14.22
C GLY A 137 50.99 32.94 -14.22
N LYS A 138 50.35 33.35 -13.11
CA LYS A 138 49.79 34.69 -12.89
C LYS A 138 50.72 35.64 -12.12
N GLY A 139 51.90 35.18 -11.70
CA GLY A 139 52.82 35.97 -10.87
C GLY A 139 52.27 36.28 -9.48
N LEU A 140 51.42 35.41 -8.95
CA LEU A 140 50.84 35.55 -7.61
C LEU A 140 51.47 34.57 -6.63
N ASP A 141 51.60 35.00 -5.37
CA ASP A 141 52.06 34.14 -4.29
C ASP A 141 51.07 33.00 -4.03
N PHE A 142 51.59 31.86 -3.57
CA PHE A 142 50.79 30.71 -3.21
C PHE A 142 50.07 30.95 -1.87
N LYS A 143 48.96 31.68 -1.97
CA LYS A 143 48.02 32.00 -0.90
C LYS A 143 46.61 31.74 -1.43
N VAL A 144 45.90 30.79 -0.84
CA VAL A 144 44.65 30.24 -1.39
C VAL A 144 43.60 30.14 -0.30
N LEU A 145 42.36 30.54 -0.62
CA LEU A 145 41.18 30.25 0.18
C LEU A 145 40.37 29.16 -0.54
N LEU A 146 40.13 28.02 0.10
CA LEU A 146 39.32 26.93 -0.43
C LEU A 146 38.02 26.80 0.38
N LEU A 147 36.88 26.92 -0.31
CA LEU A 147 35.54 26.78 0.26
C LEU A 147 34.98 25.38 -0.04
N LEU A 148 34.55 24.68 1.00
CA LEU A 148 33.98 23.33 0.94
C LEU A 148 32.60 23.26 1.62
N ASP A 149 31.75 22.32 1.21
CA ASP A 149 30.52 22.02 1.94
C ASP A 149 30.80 21.22 3.23
N ASN A 150 29.92 21.30 4.23
CA ASN A 150 30.00 20.57 5.48
C ASN A 150 29.39 19.16 5.35
N ALA A 151 29.91 18.37 4.40
CA ALA A 151 29.49 16.99 4.16
C ALA A 151 30.44 15.96 4.81
N GLY A 152 29.90 14.84 5.29
CA GLY A 152 30.66 13.81 6.03
C GLY A 152 31.80 13.12 5.26
N GLY A 153 31.89 13.34 3.95
CA GLY A 153 32.99 12.89 3.07
C GLY A 153 34.22 13.79 3.11
N HIS A 154 34.09 15.04 3.54
CA HIS A 154 35.22 15.96 3.72
C HIS A 154 35.86 15.74 5.09
N GLY A 155 37.19 15.70 5.14
CA GLY A 155 37.93 15.55 6.38
C GLY A 155 38.22 16.91 7.01
N ASN A 156 38.06 17.04 8.33
CA ASN A 156 38.48 18.24 9.07
C ASN A 156 40.02 18.34 9.19
N ASP A 157 40.75 17.32 8.73
CA ASP A 157 42.21 17.19 8.83
C ASP A 157 42.96 17.70 7.59
N LEU A 158 42.27 18.41 6.68
CA LEU A 158 42.90 19.04 5.52
C LEU A 158 43.73 20.24 6.00
N ALA A 159 45.05 20.16 5.85
CA ALA A 159 45.95 21.26 6.14
C ALA A 159 47.09 21.31 5.13
N TYR A 160 47.40 22.50 4.65
CA TYR A 160 48.56 22.76 3.81
C TYR A 160 49.01 24.21 3.98
N ASP A 161 50.33 24.43 4.05
CA ASP A 161 50.88 25.77 4.24
C ASP A 161 50.55 26.70 3.05
N GLY A 162 49.96 27.86 3.34
CA GLY A 162 49.44 28.79 2.33
C GLY A 162 48.01 28.50 1.84
N VAL A 163 47.31 27.50 2.39
CA VAL A 163 45.89 27.24 2.08
C VAL A 163 45.02 27.37 3.32
N GLN A 164 44.09 28.33 3.30
CA GLN A 164 43.02 28.46 4.29
C GLN A 164 41.79 27.71 3.78
N ILE A 165 41.22 26.84 4.62
CA ILE A 165 40.01 26.06 4.27
C ILE A 165 38.87 26.55 5.14
N GLU A 166 37.74 26.87 4.50
CA GLU A 166 36.54 27.28 5.19
C GLU A 166 35.37 26.43 4.75
N PHE A 167 34.66 25.88 5.72
CA PHE A 167 33.43 25.14 5.48
C PHE A 167 32.24 26.09 5.45
N LEU A 168 31.39 25.94 4.44
CA LEU A 168 30.12 26.65 4.37
C LEU A 168 29.20 26.20 5.52
N PRO A 169 28.35 27.11 6.06
CA PRO A 169 27.40 26.74 7.09
C PRO A 169 26.40 25.68 6.60
N PRO A 170 25.94 24.78 7.48
CA PRO A 170 25.01 23.73 7.09
C PRO A 170 23.71 24.31 6.52
N ASN A 171 23.13 23.67 5.50
CA ASN A 171 21.89 24.09 4.83
C ASN A 171 21.96 25.45 4.08
N THR A 172 23.15 25.96 3.77
CA THR A 172 23.33 27.18 2.98
C THR A 172 23.82 26.94 1.54
N THR A 173 24.25 25.71 1.23
CA THR A 173 24.86 25.28 -0.04
C THR A 173 24.09 25.76 -1.27
N SER A 174 22.79 25.48 -1.34
CA SER A 174 21.93 25.88 -2.48
C SER A 174 21.78 27.39 -2.67
N LEU A 175 22.04 28.19 -1.62
CA LEU A 175 21.89 29.64 -1.64
C LEU A 175 23.16 30.36 -2.08
N ILE A 176 24.34 29.90 -1.61
CA ILE A 176 25.59 30.66 -1.71
C ILE A 176 26.77 29.89 -2.32
N GLN A 177 26.71 28.56 -2.47
CA GLN A 177 27.84 27.77 -2.99
C GLN A 177 28.02 27.98 -4.50
N PRO A 178 29.16 28.54 -4.97
CA PRO A 178 29.35 28.90 -6.38
C PRO A 178 29.21 27.74 -7.38
N MET A 179 29.70 26.53 -7.07
CA MET A 179 29.56 25.38 -7.96
C MET A 179 28.10 24.92 -8.12
N ASP A 180 27.28 25.14 -7.09
CA ASP A 180 25.83 24.89 -7.07
C ASP A 180 25.02 26.08 -7.61
N GLN A 181 25.63 27.24 -7.84
CA GLN A 181 25.03 28.39 -8.55
C GLN A 181 24.99 28.16 -10.07
N GLY A 182 24.67 26.94 -10.48
CA GLY A 182 24.39 26.54 -11.86
C GLY A 182 25.56 25.92 -12.62
N VAL A 183 26.81 25.94 -12.13
CA VAL A 183 27.98 25.42 -12.88
C VAL A 183 27.82 23.93 -13.14
N ILE A 184 27.48 23.16 -12.10
CA ILE A 184 27.20 21.73 -12.20
C ILE A 184 26.02 21.46 -13.16
N ARG A 185 24.97 22.27 -13.08
CA ARG A 185 23.78 22.15 -13.92
C ARG A 185 24.08 22.41 -15.39
N ALA A 186 24.84 23.47 -15.69
CA ALA A 186 25.27 23.83 -17.03
C ALA A 186 26.22 22.77 -17.62
N PHE A 187 27.17 22.26 -16.82
CA PHE A 187 28.03 21.15 -17.21
C PHE A 187 27.23 19.92 -17.60
N LYS A 188 26.25 19.50 -16.78
CA LYS A 188 25.37 18.36 -17.08
C LYS A 188 24.56 18.58 -18.35
N ALA A 189 24.03 19.78 -18.58
CA ALA A 189 23.31 20.12 -19.81
C ALA A 189 24.22 20.00 -21.05
N LEU A 190 25.45 20.53 -20.99
CA LEU A 190 26.44 20.42 -22.07
C LEU A 190 26.84 18.97 -22.33
N TYR A 191 27.05 18.19 -21.28
CA TYR A 191 27.36 16.76 -21.37
C TYR A 191 26.24 15.99 -22.08
N THR A 192 24.98 16.18 -21.66
CA THR A 192 23.81 15.55 -22.28
C THR A 192 23.65 15.96 -23.74
N ARG A 193 23.82 17.25 -24.06
CA ARG A 193 23.77 17.76 -25.44
C ARG A 193 24.85 17.11 -26.32
N ASN A 194 26.08 17.00 -25.83
CA ASN A 194 27.18 16.35 -26.54
C ASN A 194 26.94 14.87 -26.78
N THR A 195 26.38 14.16 -25.80
CA THR A 195 26.01 12.75 -25.95
C THR A 195 24.99 12.56 -27.06
N LEU A 196 23.96 13.42 -27.12
CA LEU A 196 22.95 13.36 -28.19
C LEU A 196 23.54 13.74 -29.55
N GLN A 197 24.46 14.71 -29.59
CA GLN A 197 25.16 15.04 -30.83
C GLN A 197 25.97 13.86 -31.36
N HIS A 198 26.74 13.19 -30.50
CA HIS A 198 27.51 11.99 -30.87
C HIS A 198 26.63 10.84 -31.33
N LEU A 199 25.38 10.78 -30.85
CA LEU A 199 24.40 9.80 -31.27
C LEU A 199 23.87 10.11 -32.69
N VAL A 200 23.54 11.37 -32.95
CA VAL A 200 23.15 11.85 -34.30
C VAL A 200 24.28 11.62 -35.30
N ASP A 201 25.51 12.01 -34.95
CA ASP A 201 26.68 11.86 -35.83
C ASP A 201 26.94 10.38 -36.17
N ALA A 202 26.69 9.47 -35.21
CA ALA A 202 26.84 8.03 -35.41
C ALA A 202 25.73 7.44 -36.29
N MET A 203 24.49 7.93 -36.17
CA MET A 203 23.40 7.56 -37.07
C MET A 203 23.64 8.03 -38.50
N ASP A 204 24.13 9.25 -38.69
CA ASP A 204 24.39 9.80 -40.03
C ASP A 204 25.55 9.08 -40.74
N SER A 205 26.43 8.43 -39.97
CA SER A 205 27.62 7.74 -40.47
C SER A 205 27.41 6.25 -40.77
N ASP A 206 26.41 5.60 -40.17
CA ASP A 206 26.18 4.16 -40.25
C ASP A 206 24.75 3.84 -40.73
N GLN A 207 24.64 3.15 -41.87
CA GLN A 207 23.34 2.79 -42.47
C GLN A 207 22.61 1.68 -41.71
N ASP A 208 23.31 0.86 -40.93
CA ASP A 208 22.75 -0.23 -40.11
C ASP A 208 22.80 0.10 -38.61
N PHE A 209 22.72 1.40 -38.29
CA PHE A 209 22.86 1.91 -36.93
C PHE A 209 21.84 1.27 -35.95
N SER A 210 22.34 0.56 -34.93
CA SER A 210 21.54 0.16 -33.76
C SER A 210 21.89 1.01 -32.55
N LEU A 211 20.86 1.55 -31.90
CA LEU A 211 20.98 2.29 -30.65
C LEU A 211 21.57 1.39 -29.56
N LYS A 212 21.17 0.11 -29.54
CA LYS A 212 21.68 -0.88 -28.60
C LYS A 212 23.19 -1.11 -28.77
N ASP A 213 23.66 -1.27 -30.01
CA ASP A 213 25.07 -1.53 -30.29
C ASP A 213 25.94 -0.29 -30.09
N TYR A 214 25.43 0.92 -30.38
CA TYR A 214 26.09 2.17 -30.02
C TYR A 214 26.35 2.28 -28.52
N TRP A 215 25.33 2.04 -27.68
CA TRP A 215 25.48 2.11 -26.22
C TRP A 215 26.32 1.00 -25.61
N ARG A 216 26.35 -0.14 -26.29
CA ARG A 216 27.25 -1.26 -26.01
C ARG A 216 28.71 -0.85 -26.24
N GLY A 217 28.98 -0.18 -27.35
CA GLY A 217 30.27 0.43 -27.69
C GLY A 217 30.63 1.69 -26.88
N TYR A 218 29.68 2.34 -26.22
CA TYR A 218 29.94 3.54 -25.41
C TYR A 218 30.68 3.17 -24.11
N THR A 219 31.96 3.53 -24.03
CA THR A 219 32.84 3.16 -22.91
C THR A 219 33.18 4.34 -22.00
N ILE A 220 33.84 4.07 -20.87
CA ILE A 220 34.37 5.12 -19.99
C ILE A 220 35.35 6.05 -20.71
N ALA A 221 36.04 5.58 -21.77
CA ALA A 221 36.90 6.44 -22.58
C ALA A 221 36.09 7.49 -23.37
N SER A 222 34.95 7.10 -23.94
CA SER A 222 34.00 8.01 -24.60
C SER A 222 33.42 9.02 -23.60
N CYS A 223 33.09 8.56 -22.38
CA CYS A 223 32.67 9.42 -21.30
C CYS A 223 33.71 10.49 -20.95
N LEU A 224 35.00 10.12 -20.83
CA LEU A 224 36.07 11.06 -20.50
C LEU A 224 36.25 12.14 -21.57
N GLN A 225 36.12 11.77 -22.85
CA GLN A 225 36.16 12.73 -23.95
C GLN A 225 35.00 13.71 -23.89
N ASN A 226 33.80 13.23 -23.56
CA ASN A 226 32.64 14.11 -23.40
C ASN A 226 32.80 15.07 -22.21
N ILE A 227 33.30 14.58 -21.06
CA ILE A 227 33.63 15.44 -19.90
C ILE A 227 34.60 16.55 -20.30
N GLN A 228 35.67 16.21 -21.03
CA GLN A 228 36.65 17.18 -21.50
C GLN A 228 36.00 18.25 -22.39
N ARG A 229 35.18 17.83 -23.36
CA ARG A 229 34.48 18.74 -24.28
C ARG A 229 33.51 19.66 -23.54
N ALA A 230 32.71 19.11 -22.63
CA ALA A 230 31.76 19.90 -21.84
C ALA A 230 32.46 20.97 -20.99
N ILE A 231 33.65 20.68 -20.44
CA ILE A 231 34.43 21.65 -19.66
C ILE A 231 35.06 22.73 -20.55
N GLN A 232 35.59 22.36 -21.71
CA GLN A 232 36.18 23.32 -22.65
C GLN A 232 35.17 24.33 -23.21
N GLU A 233 33.89 23.94 -23.28
CA GLU A 233 32.82 24.82 -23.75
C GLU A 233 32.29 25.79 -22.69
N MET A 234 32.60 25.58 -21.41
CA MET A 234 32.25 26.54 -20.35
C MET A 234 33.13 27.78 -20.45
N LYS A 235 32.54 28.92 -20.81
CA LYS A 235 33.23 30.20 -20.93
C LYS A 235 33.70 30.74 -19.57
N THR A 236 34.85 31.41 -19.56
CA THR A 236 35.44 32.03 -18.35
C THR A 236 34.50 33.08 -17.74
N GLU A 237 33.77 33.83 -18.57
CA GLU A 237 32.80 34.84 -18.13
C GLU A 237 31.62 34.21 -17.39
N THR A 238 31.16 33.05 -17.88
CA THR A 238 30.10 32.27 -17.26
C THR A 238 30.55 31.76 -15.88
N LEU A 239 31.76 31.24 -15.77
CA LEU A 239 32.31 30.79 -14.49
C LEU A 239 32.50 31.93 -13.47
N LYS A 240 32.77 33.16 -13.91
CA LYS A 240 32.81 34.33 -13.01
C LYS A 240 31.42 34.69 -12.47
N ALA A 241 30.38 34.52 -13.29
CA ALA A 241 29.01 34.89 -12.91
C ALA A 241 28.45 34.06 -11.73
N CYS A 242 28.91 32.82 -11.54
CA CYS A 242 28.43 31.96 -10.44
C CYS A 242 28.85 32.47 -9.04
N TRP A 243 29.85 33.34 -8.98
CA TRP A 243 30.31 33.97 -7.74
C TRP A 243 29.46 35.16 -7.31
N LYS A 244 28.50 35.62 -8.13
CA LYS A 244 27.73 36.84 -7.88
C LYS A 244 26.98 36.85 -6.55
N LYS A 245 26.52 35.69 -6.06
CA LYS A 245 25.80 35.60 -4.79
C LYS A 245 26.71 35.58 -3.55
N LEU A 246 27.93 35.05 -3.69
CA LEU A 246 28.90 34.93 -2.60
C LEU A 246 29.84 36.14 -2.55
N TRP A 247 30.28 36.64 -3.70
CA TRP A 247 31.22 37.76 -3.83
C TRP A 247 30.86 38.69 -5.00
N PRO A 248 29.80 39.52 -4.86
CA PRO A 248 29.33 40.41 -5.92
C PRO A 248 30.40 41.37 -6.46
N GLU A 249 31.31 41.85 -5.60
CA GLU A 249 32.35 42.82 -5.93
C GLU A 249 33.39 42.27 -6.92
N ALA A 250 33.66 40.96 -6.88
CA ALA A 250 34.58 40.30 -7.80
C ALA A 250 34.04 40.16 -9.24
N VAL A 251 32.73 40.38 -9.44
CA VAL A 251 32.01 40.10 -10.71
C VAL A 251 31.68 41.37 -11.51
N GLN A 252 32.03 42.57 -11.01
CA GLN A 252 31.52 43.88 -11.47
C GLN A 252 31.70 44.24 -12.96
N ASN A 253 32.46 43.48 -13.75
CA ASN A 253 32.69 43.71 -15.19
C ASN A 253 32.30 42.53 -16.12
N ALA A 254 31.57 41.51 -15.64
CA ALA A 254 31.16 40.38 -16.46
C ALA A 254 29.95 40.71 -17.37
N THR A 255 30.18 41.30 -18.54
CA THR A 255 29.16 41.52 -19.59
C THR A 255 29.02 40.31 -20.53
N GLY A 256 28.85 39.11 -19.96
CA GLY A 256 28.70 37.86 -20.70
C GLY A 256 27.45 37.09 -20.27
N GLY A 257 26.89 36.31 -21.21
CA GLY A 257 25.60 35.61 -21.04
C GLY A 257 25.47 34.80 -19.75
N SER A 258 24.26 34.78 -19.19
CA SER A 258 23.96 34.13 -17.91
C SER A 258 24.22 32.61 -17.96
N LEU A 259 24.56 32.00 -16.81
CA LEU A 259 24.60 30.54 -16.69
C LEU A 259 23.27 29.90 -17.11
N ASP A 260 22.17 30.60 -16.83
CA ASP A 260 20.85 30.20 -17.28
C ASP A 260 20.78 30.17 -18.81
N GLU A 261 21.36 31.13 -19.53
CA GLU A 261 21.33 31.14 -21.01
C GLU A 261 22.12 29.98 -21.61
N VAL A 262 23.29 29.65 -21.06
CA VAL A 262 24.10 28.50 -21.50
C VAL A 262 23.33 27.20 -21.27
N HIS A 263 22.73 27.06 -20.10
CA HIS A 263 21.91 25.91 -19.76
C HIS A 263 20.67 25.82 -20.67
N HIS A 264 19.89 26.88 -20.83
CA HIS A 264 18.69 26.89 -21.70
C HIS A 264 19.05 26.58 -23.15
N SER A 265 20.12 27.19 -23.69
CA SER A 265 20.58 26.92 -25.06
C SER A 265 21.05 25.47 -25.23
N ALA A 266 21.78 24.92 -24.26
CA ALA A 266 22.22 23.53 -24.30
C ALA A 266 21.03 22.56 -24.24
N VAL A 267 20.03 22.83 -23.40
CA VAL A 267 18.80 22.05 -23.27
C VAL A 267 17.96 22.12 -24.56
N GLU A 268 17.78 23.30 -25.14
CA GLU A 268 17.05 23.45 -26.40
C GLU A 268 17.75 22.71 -27.55
N THR A 269 19.07 22.82 -27.63
CA THR A 269 19.86 22.10 -28.64
C THR A 269 19.75 20.60 -28.44
N ALA A 270 19.83 20.12 -27.19
CA ALA A 270 19.63 18.71 -26.84
C ALA A 270 18.25 18.20 -27.28
N VAL A 271 17.18 18.99 -27.05
CA VAL A 271 15.82 18.65 -27.50
C VAL A 271 15.74 18.57 -29.03
N ASN A 272 16.39 19.49 -29.75
CA ASN A 272 16.39 19.47 -31.21
C ASN A 272 17.15 18.27 -31.77
N LEU A 273 18.31 17.93 -31.19
CA LEU A 273 19.08 16.73 -31.54
C LEU A 273 18.29 15.45 -31.25
N ALA A 274 17.62 15.37 -30.10
CA ALA A 274 16.72 14.27 -29.77
C ALA A 274 15.61 14.10 -30.82
N LYS A 275 15.01 15.19 -31.32
CA LYS A 275 14.00 15.11 -32.38
C LYS A 275 14.57 14.66 -33.73
N GLN A 276 15.84 14.96 -34.02
CA GLN A 276 16.51 14.50 -35.25
C GLN A 276 16.81 13.00 -35.21
N ILE A 277 17.12 12.45 -34.03
CA ILE A 277 17.32 11.01 -33.82
C ILE A 277 16.06 10.21 -34.19
N GLY A 278 14.87 10.77 -33.98
CA GLY A 278 13.61 10.12 -34.31
C GLY A 278 13.31 8.90 -33.41
N GLY A 279 12.10 8.37 -33.51
CA GLY A 279 11.64 7.25 -32.68
C GLY A 279 10.83 7.63 -31.44
N ASP A 280 10.25 6.60 -30.84
CA ASP A 280 9.32 6.68 -29.73
C ASP A 280 10.02 7.20 -28.47
N GLY A 281 9.54 8.34 -27.95
CA GLY A 281 10.13 9.03 -26.81
C GLY A 281 11.12 10.15 -27.18
N PHE A 282 11.76 10.09 -28.36
CA PHE A 282 12.66 11.13 -28.87
C PHE A 282 11.90 12.29 -29.54
N ASN A 283 10.85 11.96 -30.30
CA ASN A 283 10.00 12.94 -30.99
C ASN A 283 9.22 13.88 -30.05
N ASP A 284 8.82 13.36 -28.88
CA ASP A 284 8.02 14.08 -27.88
C ASP A 284 8.88 14.75 -26.79
N MET A 285 10.19 14.83 -27.00
CA MET A 285 11.11 15.34 -25.98
C MET A 285 10.91 16.84 -25.74
N SER A 286 10.73 17.21 -24.48
CA SER A 286 10.59 18.60 -24.04
C SER A 286 11.80 19.06 -23.22
N PRO A 287 12.02 20.39 -23.08
CA PRO A 287 13.03 20.93 -22.18
C PRO A 287 12.88 20.42 -20.73
N ASP A 288 11.65 20.19 -20.28
CA ASP A 288 11.37 19.67 -18.93
C ASP A 288 11.85 18.23 -18.75
N ASP A 289 11.80 17.40 -19.79
CA ASP A 289 12.29 16.01 -19.74
C ASP A 289 13.84 15.95 -19.64
N ILE A 290 14.55 16.86 -20.32
CA ILE A 290 16.01 17.01 -20.21
C ILE A 290 16.38 17.57 -18.83
N ASN A 291 15.65 18.56 -18.33
CA ASN A 291 15.84 19.09 -16.98
C ASN A 291 15.63 18.01 -15.91
N ALA A 292 14.60 17.19 -16.04
CA ALA A 292 14.35 16.07 -15.13
C ALA A 292 15.47 15.01 -15.15
N LEU A 293 16.17 14.83 -16.27
CA LEU A 293 17.37 13.99 -16.34
C LEU A 293 18.53 14.62 -15.56
N ILE A 294 18.79 15.91 -15.79
CA ILE A 294 19.85 16.68 -15.13
C ILE A 294 19.64 16.69 -13.60
N ASP A 295 18.39 16.88 -13.16
CA ASP A 295 18.00 16.96 -11.75
C ASP A 295 17.85 15.56 -11.11
N GLY A 296 17.46 14.56 -11.89
CA GLY A 296 17.36 13.16 -11.46
C GLY A 296 18.70 12.57 -11.04
N ASP A 297 19.80 13.17 -11.46
CA ASP A 297 21.16 12.81 -11.07
C ASP A 297 21.55 13.36 -9.67
N ALA A 298 20.71 14.17 -9.04
CA ALA A 298 20.90 14.74 -7.69
C ALA A 298 20.20 13.95 -6.56
N GLN A 299 19.47 12.86 -6.87
CA GLN A 299 18.77 12.07 -5.86
C GLN A 299 19.74 11.12 -5.11
N PRO A 300 19.72 11.09 -3.76
CA PRO A 300 20.48 10.11 -3.00
C PRO A 300 19.95 8.70 -3.28
N LEU A 301 20.86 7.72 -3.39
CA LEU A 301 20.49 6.31 -3.50
C LEU A 301 19.60 5.91 -2.31
N THR A 302 18.54 5.17 -2.57
CA THR A 302 17.62 4.69 -1.54
C THR A 302 18.31 3.67 -0.63
N ASP A 303 17.85 3.53 0.63
CA ASP A 303 18.39 2.53 1.56
C ASP A 303 18.27 1.08 1.03
N ALA A 304 17.30 0.83 0.15
CA ALA A 304 17.14 -0.45 -0.54
C ALA A 304 18.24 -0.69 -1.59
N GLU A 305 18.58 0.33 -2.37
CA GLU A 305 19.71 0.30 -3.31
C GLU A 305 21.06 0.24 -2.57
N LEU A 306 21.16 0.94 -1.44
CA LEU A 306 22.31 0.92 -0.55
C LEU A 306 22.51 -0.46 0.11
N ALA A 307 21.40 -1.13 0.47
CA ALA A 307 21.38 -2.47 1.05
C ALA A 307 21.77 -3.55 0.02
N GLU A 308 21.36 -3.39 -1.23
CA GLU A 308 21.74 -4.28 -2.34
C GLU A 308 23.26 -4.19 -2.62
N MET A 309 23.86 -3.01 -2.44
CA MET A 309 25.30 -2.75 -2.55
C MET A 309 26.15 -3.25 -1.36
N THR A 310 25.52 -3.71 -0.27
CA THR A 310 26.21 -4.29 0.91
C THR A 310 26.25 -5.82 0.92
N LYS A 311 25.69 -6.49 -0.10
CA LYS A 311 25.83 -7.94 -0.23
C LYS A 311 27.29 -8.29 -0.60
N PRO A 312 27.94 -9.23 0.09
CA PRO A 312 29.21 -9.77 -0.37
C PRO A 312 28.99 -10.44 -1.74
N GLN A 313 29.86 -10.15 -2.72
CA GLN A 313 29.80 -10.80 -4.02
C GLN A 313 30.05 -12.30 -3.86
N SER A 314 29.15 -13.13 -4.39
CA SER A 314 29.44 -14.53 -4.69
C SER A 314 30.46 -14.60 -5.82
N ASP A 315 31.30 -15.62 -5.81
CA ASP A 315 32.38 -15.81 -6.79
C ASP A 315 31.90 -15.93 -8.26
N ASP A 316 30.59 -16.07 -8.49
CA ASP A 316 29.94 -16.05 -9.82
C ASP A 316 29.88 -14.66 -10.49
N GLU A 317 30.25 -13.55 -9.83
CA GLU A 317 30.31 -12.22 -10.48
C GLU A 317 31.72 -11.81 -10.98
N ARG A 318 32.68 -12.74 -11.01
CA ARG A 318 34.00 -12.50 -11.64
C ARG A 318 34.00 -12.61 -13.17
N GLU A 319 32.89 -13.06 -13.78
CA GLU A 319 32.77 -13.29 -15.22
C GLU A 319 31.57 -12.56 -15.86
N GLU A 320 31.53 -11.22 -15.79
CA GLU A 320 30.68 -10.42 -16.71
C GLU A 320 31.50 -9.30 -17.36
N GLY A 321 32.67 -9.69 -17.87
CA GLY A 321 33.41 -8.98 -18.88
C GLY A 321 33.47 -9.80 -20.17
N GLU A 322 32.38 -10.44 -20.58
CA GLU A 322 32.32 -11.17 -21.84
C GLU A 322 31.09 -10.72 -22.63
N GLU A 323 31.36 -10.10 -23.77
CA GLU A 323 30.39 -9.96 -24.85
C GLU A 323 30.70 -11.04 -25.91
N ASP A 324 29.70 -11.91 -26.07
CA ASP A 324 29.26 -12.64 -27.26
C ASP A 324 30.31 -13.28 -28.20
N THR A 325 30.33 -14.62 -28.22
CA THR A 325 30.63 -15.41 -29.43
C THR A 325 29.69 -16.62 -29.49
N ARG A 326 28.95 -16.74 -30.61
CA ARG A 326 28.18 -17.92 -31.05
C ARG A 326 29.06 -18.81 -31.95
N ASP A 327 28.83 -20.12 -31.96
CA ASP A 327 28.39 -20.93 -33.12
C ASP A 327 28.32 -22.45 -32.83
N GLU A 328 27.48 -23.12 -33.64
CA GLU A 328 26.94 -24.49 -33.65
C GLU A 328 28.01 -25.56 -34.02
N GLU A 329 27.89 -26.90 -33.80
CA GLU A 329 26.97 -27.91 -34.37
C GLU A 329 27.26 -29.28 -33.66
N GLU A 330 26.22 -30.00 -33.21
CA GLU A 330 25.71 -31.30 -33.72
C GLU A 330 26.50 -32.60 -33.44
N GLY A 331 25.78 -33.63 -32.94
CA GLY A 331 26.26 -35.02 -32.93
C GLY A 331 25.58 -36.05 -31.98
N LEU A 332 24.33 -36.43 -32.30
CA LEU A 332 23.69 -37.78 -32.20
C LEU A 332 23.72 -38.67 -30.91
N THR A 333 22.51 -38.86 -30.32
CA THR A 333 21.71 -40.11 -30.05
C THR A 333 22.36 -41.40 -29.45
N LEU A 334 21.71 -42.31 -28.69
CA LEU A 334 20.30 -42.66 -28.40
C LEU A 334 20.24 -43.71 -27.25
N GLY A 335 19.16 -43.68 -26.44
CA GLY A 335 18.45 -44.87 -25.92
C GLY A 335 18.59 -45.24 -24.42
N GLU A 336 17.60 -45.75 -23.68
CA GLU A 336 16.16 -46.06 -23.86
C GLU A 336 15.58 -46.35 -22.43
N VAL A 337 14.44 -45.75 -21.99
CA VAL A 337 13.04 -46.29 -21.92
C VAL A 337 12.64 -46.94 -20.56
N TYR A 338 11.61 -46.41 -19.87
CA TYR A 338 10.26 -47.01 -19.65
C TYR A 338 9.41 -46.24 -18.60
N GLU A 339 8.21 -45.81 -19.02
CA GLU A 339 6.99 -45.48 -18.24
C GLU A 339 5.91 -46.52 -18.67
N PRO A 340 4.77 -46.81 -17.97
CA PRO A 340 3.82 -45.79 -17.49
C PRO A 340 2.90 -46.15 -16.27
N ASN A 341 2.15 -45.12 -15.85
CA ASN A 341 0.88 -45.10 -15.07
C ASN A 341 -0.29 -45.86 -15.79
N PRO A 342 -1.55 -46.03 -15.27
CA PRO A 342 -2.33 -45.08 -14.44
C PRO A 342 -3.42 -45.65 -13.46
N CYS A 343 -4.18 -44.73 -12.85
CA CYS A 343 -5.29 -44.86 -11.89
C CYS A 343 -6.65 -45.31 -12.47
N GLU A 344 -7.63 -45.71 -11.63
CA GLU A 344 -8.98 -45.08 -11.49
C GLU A 344 -10.01 -45.82 -10.57
N ASN A 345 -10.81 -45.03 -9.80
CA ASN A 345 -12.25 -45.12 -9.37
C ASN A 345 -12.82 -46.38 -8.65
N GLY A 346 -13.78 -46.40 -7.70
CA GLY A 346 -14.68 -45.45 -7.02
C GLY A 346 -15.87 -46.18 -6.30
N ALA A 347 -16.55 -45.50 -5.35
CA ALA A 347 -17.94 -45.68 -4.83
C ALA A 347 -18.33 -46.75 -3.75
N ALA A 348 -19.46 -46.47 -3.06
CA ALA A 348 -19.85 -46.86 -1.69
C ALA A 348 -21.22 -47.62 -1.57
N CYS A 349 -21.61 -47.93 -0.31
CA CYS A 349 -22.98 -48.01 0.29
C CYS A 349 -23.59 -49.38 0.74
N LEU A 350 -23.89 -49.45 2.05
CA LEU A 350 -25.10 -49.89 2.81
C LEU A 350 -25.63 -51.35 2.91
N ASN A 351 -26.09 -51.65 4.15
CA ASN A 351 -27.26 -52.42 4.62
C ASN A 351 -27.18 -53.97 4.76
N VAL A 352 -27.86 -54.69 5.67
CA VAL A 352 -28.63 -54.51 6.95
C VAL A 352 -29.16 -55.92 7.36
N LEU A 353 -29.63 -56.10 8.62
CA LEU A 353 -30.45 -57.21 9.21
C LEU A 353 -29.68 -58.39 9.81
N ALA A 354 -30.10 -59.05 10.91
CA ALA A 354 -31.10 -58.84 11.96
C ALA A 354 -30.82 -59.94 13.01
N ASP A 355 -31.05 -59.67 14.29
CA ASP A 355 -30.79 -60.56 15.42
C ASP A 355 -32.14 -60.97 16.05
N GLU A 356 -32.38 -62.26 16.23
CA GLU A 356 -33.57 -62.81 16.92
C GLU A 356 -33.14 -63.49 18.23
N SER A 357 -33.80 -63.10 19.32
CA SER A 357 -33.69 -63.70 20.64
C SER A 357 -34.81 -64.73 20.87
N PHE A 358 -34.48 -65.87 21.49
CA PHE A 358 -35.45 -66.66 22.25
C PHE A 358 -34.75 -67.52 23.32
N SER A 359 -35.15 -67.38 24.59
CA SER A 359 -35.08 -68.47 25.56
C SER A 359 -36.23 -68.38 26.56
N SER A 360 -36.83 -69.54 26.77
CA SER A 360 -37.84 -69.94 27.76
C SER A 360 -37.33 -71.30 28.29
N ALA A 361 -37.62 -71.85 29.45
CA ALA A 361 -38.47 -71.55 30.60
C ALA A 361 -37.92 -72.46 31.74
N ASP A 362 -38.33 -72.25 32.97
CA ASP A 362 -38.81 -73.38 33.78
C ASP A 362 -39.74 -72.89 34.89
N SER A 363 -40.73 -73.72 35.15
CA SER A 363 -41.93 -73.56 35.96
C SER A 363 -41.71 -73.82 37.44
N GLU A 364 -42.54 -73.21 38.30
CA GLU A 364 -43.16 -73.92 39.44
C GLU A 364 -44.37 -73.15 39.99
N GLU A 365 -45.47 -73.88 40.21
CA GLU A 365 -46.75 -73.45 40.81
C GLU A 365 -46.63 -73.17 42.31
N THR A 366 -47.43 -72.25 42.86
CA THR A 366 -48.33 -72.55 44.01
C THR A 366 -49.25 -71.39 44.43
N THR A 367 -50.48 -71.79 44.77
CA THR A 367 -51.44 -71.21 45.73
C THR A 367 -52.15 -69.88 45.46
N SER A 368 -53.35 -70.03 44.90
CA SER A 368 -54.59 -69.24 45.02
C SER A 368 -54.66 -68.24 46.20
N ALA A 369 -54.39 -66.98 45.91
CA ALA A 369 -55.09 -65.83 46.48
C ALA A 369 -55.85 -65.15 45.33
N GLY A 370 -57.10 -64.74 45.56
CA GLY A 370 -57.93 -64.12 44.53
C GLY A 370 -57.23 -62.89 43.92
N PRO A 371 -57.55 -62.54 42.66
CA PRO A 371 -56.75 -61.62 41.85
C PRO A 371 -56.55 -60.21 42.44
N CYS A 372 -57.36 -59.81 43.42
CA CYS A 372 -57.28 -58.52 44.11
C CYS A 372 -56.67 -58.58 45.54
N HIS A 373 -56.03 -59.67 45.95
CA HIS A 373 -55.52 -59.82 47.33
C HIS A 373 -54.10 -60.43 47.39
N PRO A 374 -53.10 -59.75 47.97
CA PRO A 374 -53.12 -58.34 48.41
C PRO A 374 -53.40 -57.40 47.24
N ASN A 375 -54.04 -56.25 47.50
CA ASN A 375 -54.48 -55.33 46.43
C ASN A 375 -53.32 -55.06 45.46
N PRO A 376 -53.40 -55.57 44.21
CA PRO A 376 -52.32 -55.44 43.24
C PRO A 376 -52.25 -54.01 42.69
N CYS A 377 -53.22 -53.14 43.00
CA CYS A 377 -53.27 -51.76 42.58
C CYS A 377 -52.52 -50.87 43.59
N HIS A 378 -51.45 -50.23 43.13
CA HIS A 378 -50.66 -49.24 43.87
C HIS A 378 -51.38 -47.88 43.97
N ASN A 379 -50.84 -46.96 44.77
CA ASN A 379 -51.29 -45.56 44.89
C ASN A 379 -52.81 -45.38 45.21
N ARG A 380 -53.36 -46.26 46.07
CA ARG A 380 -54.80 -46.30 46.43
C ARG A 380 -55.74 -46.64 45.26
N GLY A 381 -55.25 -47.39 44.27
CA GLY A 381 -56.08 -47.99 43.22
C GLY A 381 -57.14 -48.94 43.74
N ILE A 382 -58.33 -48.88 43.14
CA ILE A 382 -59.45 -49.76 43.45
C ILE A 382 -59.36 -50.96 42.51
N CYS A 383 -59.17 -52.16 43.06
CA CYS A 383 -59.13 -53.38 42.27
C CYS A 383 -60.55 -53.89 42.01
N GLU A 384 -60.92 -54.03 40.75
CA GLU A 384 -62.18 -54.61 40.30
C GLU A 384 -61.90 -55.92 39.55
N ILE A 385 -62.71 -56.95 39.75
CA ILE A 385 -62.57 -58.22 39.03
C ILE A 385 -63.07 -58.02 37.60
N SER A 386 -62.25 -58.35 36.60
CA SER A 386 -62.49 -58.07 35.18
C SER A 386 -61.95 -59.20 34.29
N GLU A 387 -62.64 -59.52 33.19
CA GLU A 387 -62.25 -60.54 32.21
C GLU A 387 -61.22 -60.01 31.20
N THR A 388 -60.09 -59.54 31.70
CA THR A 388 -59.02 -58.92 30.88
C THR A 388 -57.93 -59.93 30.52
N TYR A 389 -57.58 -60.00 29.23
CA TYR A 389 -56.54 -60.88 28.65
C TYR A 389 -55.31 -60.08 28.21
N ARG A 390 -54.11 -60.65 28.29
CA ARG A 390 -52.87 -60.09 27.71
C ARG A 390 -52.15 -61.19 26.92
N GLY A 391 -52.34 -61.21 25.60
CA GLY A 391 -51.99 -62.39 24.79
C GLY A 391 -52.86 -63.58 25.22
N ASP A 392 -52.26 -64.77 25.36
CA ASP A 392 -52.95 -66.00 25.75
C ASP A 392 -53.15 -66.16 27.28
N THR A 393 -52.81 -65.17 28.10
CA THR A 393 -52.88 -65.27 29.58
C THR A 393 -54.02 -64.42 30.17
N PHE A 394 -54.86 -65.03 31.00
CA PHE A 394 -55.99 -64.40 31.72
C PHE A 394 -55.50 -63.72 33.01
N ILE A 395 -55.74 -62.41 33.17
CA ILE A 395 -55.24 -61.62 34.31
C ILE A 395 -56.29 -61.47 35.42
N GLY A 396 -57.60 -61.53 35.11
CA GLY A 396 -58.68 -61.69 36.10
C GLY A 396 -59.02 -60.48 36.99
N TYR A 397 -58.30 -59.36 36.88
CA TYR A 397 -58.62 -58.09 37.54
C TYR A 397 -58.26 -56.89 36.66
N ALA A 398 -58.88 -55.76 36.94
CA ALA A 398 -58.58 -54.45 36.41
C ALA A 398 -58.47 -53.44 37.56
N CYS A 399 -57.40 -52.67 37.58
CA CYS A 399 -57.23 -51.60 38.55
C CYS A 399 -57.87 -50.32 38.03
N LYS A 400 -58.87 -49.81 38.75
CA LYS A 400 -59.42 -48.48 38.54
C LYS A 400 -58.57 -47.46 39.28
N CYS A 401 -57.75 -46.73 38.52
CA CYS A 401 -56.79 -45.80 39.07
C CYS A 401 -57.45 -44.48 39.50
N PRO A 402 -57.06 -43.90 40.66
CA PRO A 402 -57.42 -42.55 41.04
C PRO A 402 -56.93 -41.56 39.98
N THR A 403 -57.66 -40.46 39.80
CA THR A 403 -57.42 -39.47 38.74
C THR A 403 -55.95 -39.01 38.72
N GLY A 404 -55.26 -39.27 37.60
CA GLY A 404 -53.84 -38.93 37.39
C GLY A 404 -52.86 -40.11 37.47
N PHE A 405 -53.24 -41.27 38.02
CA PHE A 405 -52.39 -42.48 38.03
C PHE A 405 -52.73 -43.39 36.84
N ASN A 406 -51.72 -44.04 36.25
CA ASN A 406 -51.90 -44.93 35.11
C ASN A 406 -51.11 -46.24 35.27
N GLY A 407 -51.23 -47.13 34.28
CA GLY A 407 -50.65 -48.48 34.31
C GLY A 407 -51.62 -49.54 34.83
N ILE A 408 -51.35 -50.80 34.49
CA ILE A 408 -52.18 -51.97 34.82
C ILE A 408 -52.40 -52.17 36.33
N HIS A 409 -51.51 -51.63 37.15
CA HIS A 409 -51.54 -51.68 38.61
C HIS A 409 -51.60 -50.29 39.25
N CYS A 410 -51.92 -49.23 38.51
CA CYS A 410 -51.82 -47.84 39.00
C CYS A 410 -50.43 -47.47 39.56
N GLN A 411 -49.40 -48.20 39.13
CA GLN A 411 -48.02 -48.06 39.59
C GLN A 411 -47.35 -46.78 39.08
N HIS A 412 -47.84 -46.27 37.95
CA HIS A 412 -47.27 -45.11 37.30
C HIS A 412 -47.93 -43.84 37.83
N ARG A 413 -47.09 -42.95 38.37
CA ARG A 413 -47.47 -41.61 38.79
C ARG A 413 -47.81 -40.74 37.57
N PRO A 414 -48.56 -39.63 37.74
CA PRO A 414 -48.91 -38.71 36.64
C PRO A 414 -47.73 -38.29 35.74
N CYS A 415 -46.50 -38.27 36.26
CA CYS A 415 -45.29 -37.89 35.55
C CYS A 415 -44.41 -39.06 35.05
N HIS A 416 -44.90 -40.30 35.02
CA HIS A 416 -44.15 -41.45 34.52
C HIS A 416 -45.01 -42.36 33.62
N PRO A 417 -44.57 -42.73 32.40
CA PRO A 417 -43.49 -42.07 31.66
C PRO A 417 -43.80 -40.58 31.48
N ASN A 418 -42.77 -39.73 31.38
CA ASN A 418 -42.93 -38.28 31.35
C ASN A 418 -43.91 -37.86 30.23
N PRO A 419 -45.09 -37.31 30.54
CA PRO A 419 -46.08 -36.91 29.54
C PRO A 419 -45.68 -35.63 28.80
N CYS A 420 -44.65 -34.92 29.27
CA CYS A 420 -44.16 -33.69 28.64
C CYS A 420 -43.20 -34.02 27.48
N HIS A 421 -43.49 -33.49 26.30
CA HIS A 421 -42.63 -33.61 25.12
C HIS A 421 -41.41 -32.67 25.21
N ASN A 422 -40.46 -32.83 24.28
CA ASN A 422 -39.30 -31.93 24.12
C ASN A 422 -38.45 -31.72 25.38
N ARG A 423 -38.29 -32.78 26.20
CA ARG A 423 -37.59 -32.76 27.50
C ARG A 423 -38.20 -31.80 28.53
N GLY A 424 -39.50 -31.52 28.44
CA GLY A 424 -40.22 -30.76 29.46
C GLY A 424 -40.20 -31.44 30.82
N ILE A 425 -40.17 -30.64 31.88
CA ILE A 425 -40.13 -31.12 33.26
C ILE A 425 -41.57 -31.28 33.75
N CYS A 426 -41.95 -32.50 34.14
CA CYS A 426 -43.27 -32.76 34.70
C CYS A 426 -43.28 -32.48 36.20
N GLU A 427 -44.11 -31.54 36.64
CA GLU A 427 -44.35 -31.21 38.03
C GLU A 427 -45.77 -31.64 38.42
N ILE A 428 -45.93 -32.22 39.60
CA ILE A 428 -47.26 -32.60 40.11
C ILE A 428 -47.97 -31.32 40.52
N SER A 429 -49.16 -31.06 39.97
CA SER A 429 -49.92 -29.82 40.18
C SER A 429 -51.39 -30.12 40.44
N GLU A 430 -52.04 -29.30 41.26
CA GLU A 430 -53.47 -29.41 41.63
C GLU A 430 -54.36 -28.53 40.72
N THR A 431 -53.96 -28.34 39.46
CA THR A 431 -54.66 -27.46 38.52
C THR A 431 -55.87 -28.13 37.87
N TYR A 432 -57.03 -27.47 37.96
CA TYR A 432 -58.28 -27.87 37.31
C TYR A 432 -58.43 -27.20 35.94
N ARG A 433 -58.94 -27.91 34.93
CA ARG A 433 -59.34 -27.34 33.63
C ARG A 433 -60.79 -27.71 33.33
N GLY A 434 -61.73 -26.85 33.74
CA GLY A 434 -63.17 -27.18 33.72
C GLY A 434 -63.49 -28.27 34.75
N ASP A 435 -64.37 -29.21 34.41
CA ASP A 435 -64.81 -30.31 35.28
C ASP A 435 -63.84 -31.51 35.35
N THR A 436 -62.63 -31.40 34.76
CA THR A 436 -61.64 -32.49 34.70
C THR A 436 -60.32 -32.09 35.38
N PHE A 437 -59.84 -32.93 36.30
CA PHE A 437 -58.58 -32.77 37.03
C PHE A 437 -57.40 -33.33 36.23
N ILE A 438 -56.37 -32.51 35.98
CA ILE A 438 -55.11 -32.92 35.35
C ILE A 438 -54.04 -32.86 36.45
N GLY A 439 -53.73 -33.99 37.09
CA GLY A 439 -52.85 -34.09 38.26
C GLY A 439 -51.35 -33.85 38.01
N TYR A 440 -51.00 -33.13 36.94
CA TYR A 440 -49.64 -32.74 36.58
C TYR A 440 -49.65 -31.50 35.68
N ALA A 441 -48.58 -30.72 35.74
CA ALA A 441 -48.30 -29.61 34.86
C ALA A 441 -46.91 -29.77 34.24
N CYS A 442 -46.82 -29.55 32.94
CA CYS A 442 -45.55 -29.55 32.23
C CYS A 442 -44.92 -28.16 32.29
N LYS A 443 -43.74 -28.07 32.90
CA LYS A 443 -42.88 -26.89 32.80
C LYS A 443 -42.07 -27.00 31.52
N CYS A 444 -42.45 -26.18 30.54
CA CYS A 444 -41.82 -26.20 29.24
C CYS A 444 -40.42 -25.58 29.25
N PRO A 445 -39.45 -26.19 28.56
CA PRO A 445 -38.17 -25.54 28.31
C PRO A 445 -38.39 -24.31 27.42
N THR A 446 -37.46 -23.35 27.49
CA THR A 446 -37.48 -22.15 26.64
C THR A 446 -37.67 -22.54 25.17
N GLY A 447 -38.58 -21.87 24.46
CA GLY A 447 -38.91 -22.17 23.05
C GLY A 447 -40.06 -23.15 22.82
N PHE A 448 -40.66 -23.73 23.87
CA PHE A 448 -41.83 -24.61 23.73
C PHE A 448 -43.03 -24.12 24.53
N ASN A 449 -44.23 -24.34 24.00
CA ASN A 449 -45.49 -24.05 24.68
C ASN A 449 -46.50 -25.19 24.50
N GLY A 450 -47.68 -25.00 25.09
CA GLY A 450 -48.74 -26.01 25.12
C GLY A 450 -48.75 -26.82 26.41
N ILE A 451 -49.86 -27.53 26.63
CA ILE A 451 -50.12 -28.29 27.86
C ILE A 451 -49.10 -29.42 28.12
N HIS A 452 -48.48 -29.94 27.06
CA HIS A 452 -47.46 -30.99 27.11
C HIS A 452 -46.15 -30.54 26.43
N CYS A 453 -45.93 -29.23 26.27
CA CYS A 453 -44.78 -28.68 25.55
C CYS A 453 -44.63 -29.21 24.12
N GLN A 454 -45.77 -29.55 23.51
CA GLN A 454 -45.85 -30.18 22.20
C GLN A 454 -45.68 -29.20 21.04
N HIS A 455 -45.81 -27.90 21.31
CA HIS A 455 -45.74 -26.86 20.29
C HIS A 455 -44.41 -26.12 20.41
N ASN A 456 -43.66 -26.05 19.32
CA ASN A 456 -42.55 -25.10 19.20
C ASN A 456 -43.15 -23.68 19.18
N VAL A 457 -42.60 -22.78 19.99
CA VAL A 457 -42.96 -21.37 19.91
C VAL A 457 -42.42 -20.85 18.60
N ASN A 458 -43.29 -20.33 17.73
CA ASN A 458 -42.85 -19.74 16.48
C ASN A 458 -42.25 -18.35 16.75
N GLU A 459 -40.93 -18.27 16.87
CA GLU A 459 -40.25 -17.01 17.11
C GLU A 459 -40.36 -16.03 15.93
N CYS A 460 -40.72 -16.52 14.73
CA CYS A 460 -40.93 -15.70 13.54
C CYS A 460 -42.24 -14.90 13.53
N GLU A 461 -43.24 -15.22 14.37
CA GLU A 461 -44.52 -14.48 14.42
C GLU A 461 -44.35 -13.01 14.83
N LYS A 462 -43.23 -12.67 15.48
CA LYS A 462 -42.92 -11.30 15.89
C LYS A 462 -42.21 -10.49 14.81
N ASP A 463 -42.06 -11.03 13.60
CA ASP A 463 -41.29 -10.45 12.50
C ASP A 463 -39.90 -9.94 12.94
N PRO A 464 -39.05 -10.82 13.51
CA PRO A 464 -37.73 -10.43 13.99
C PRO A 464 -36.81 -10.02 12.84
N CYS A 465 -36.93 -10.67 11.67
CA CYS A 465 -36.13 -10.35 10.48
C CYS A 465 -36.57 -9.03 9.85
N LYS A 466 -35.66 -8.08 9.74
CA LYS A 466 -35.86 -6.76 9.12
C LYS A 466 -35.47 -6.78 7.64
N ASN A 467 -35.76 -5.68 6.94
CA ASN A 467 -35.31 -5.42 5.57
C ASN A 467 -35.65 -6.52 4.54
N GLY A 468 -36.79 -7.20 4.71
CA GLY A 468 -37.24 -8.27 3.80
C GLY A 468 -36.52 -9.61 3.97
N GLY A 469 -35.88 -9.85 5.13
CA GLY A 469 -35.34 -11.16 5.51
C GLY A 469 -36.42 -12.23 5.64
N ILE A 470 -36.13 -13.44 5.19
CA ILE A 470 -37.02 -14.59 5.33
C ILE A 470 -36.71 -15.27 6.66
N CYS A 471 -37.68 -15.32 7.57
CA CYS A 471 -37.53 -15.95 8.87
C CYS A 471 -37.78 -17.47 8.77
N THR A 472 -36.88 -18.25 9.33
CA THR A 472 -37.03 -19.69 9.55
C THR A 472 -37.05 -19.95 11.05
N ASP A 473 -38.13 -20.60 11.49
CA ASP A 473 -38.34 -20.97 12.89
C ASP A 473 -37.41 -22.12 13.27
N LEU A 474 -36.75 -22.02 14.42
CA LEU A 474 -35.89 -23.06 15.00
C LEU A 474 -36.38 -23.39 16.41
N VAL A 475 -35.76 -24.36 17.06
CA VAL A 475 -36.11 -24.68 18.46
C VAL A 475 -35.55 -23.61 19.39
N ALA A 476 -36.43 -22.86 20.07
CA ALA A 476 -36.08 -21.79 21.00
C ALA A 476 -35.25 -20.66 20.39
N ASN A 477 -35.31 -20.51 19.06
CA ASN A 477 -34.46 -19.62 18.29
C ASN A 477 -35.07 -19.42 16.91
N TYR A 478 -34.57 -18.46 16.16
CA TYR A 478 -34.91 -18.25 14.77
C TYR A 478 -33.65 -17.99 13.95
N SER A 479 -33.76 -18.20 12.64
CA SER A 479 -32.71 -17.80 11.69
C SER A 479 -33.30 -16.95 10.58
N CYS A 480 -32.67 -15.82 10.30
CA CYS A 480 -33.05 -14.93 9.21
C CYS A 480 -32.16 -15.16 7.99
N GLU A 481 -32.76 -15.53 6.86
CA GLU A 481 -32.10 -15.49 5.56
C GLU A 481 -32.17 -14.06 5.01
N CYS A 482 -31.05 -13.34 5.11
CA CYS A 482 -30.98 -11.95 4.70
C CYS A 482 -30.81 -11.79 3.18
N PRO A 483 -31.60 -10.90 2.55
CA PRO A 483 -31.44 -10.61 1.12
C PRO A 483 -30.13 -9.86 0.87
N GLY A 484 -29.35 -10.36 -0.10
CA GLY A 484 -28.18 -9.72 -0.72
C GLY A 484 -27.33 -8.81 0.16
N GLU A 485 -27.70 -7.52 0.16
CA GLU A 485 -27.00 -6.39 0.78
C GLU A 485 -27.17 -6.29 2.31
N TYR A 486 -27.99 -7.12 2.95
CA TYR A 486 -28.25 -7.08 4.38
C TYR A 486 -27.61 -8.24 5.14
N MET A 487 -27.29 -8.00 6.42
CA MET A 487 -26.69 -8.99 7.31
C MET A 487 -27.00 -8.75 8.78
N GLY A 488 -26.54 -9.66 9.63
CA GLY A 488 -26.84 -9.69 11.06
C GLY A 488 -27.92 -10.73 11.38
N ARG A 489 -28.12 -11.01 12.67
CA ARG A 489 -29.11 -11.99 13.14
C ARG A 489 -30.52 -11.66 12.63
N ASN A 490 -30.81 -10.36 12.49
CA ASN A 490 -32.12 -9.82 12.13
C ASN A 490 -32.08 -9.09 10.79
N CYS A 491 -31.02 -9.25 9.99
CA CYS A 491 -30.82 -8.51 8.74
C CYS A 491 -30.84 -6.98 8.91
N GLN A 492 -30.40 -6.50 10.07
CA GLN A 492 -30.45 -5.09 10.44
C GLN A 492 -29.32 -4.27 9.80
N TYR A 493 -28.17 -4.88 9.53
CA TYR A 493 -26.97 -4.19 9.05
C TYR A 493 -26.91 -4.17 7.53
N LYS A 494 -26.52 -3.03 6.96
CA LYS A 494 -26.41 -2.88 5.50
C LYS A 494 -24.95 -3.07 5.06
N CYS A 495 -24.68 -4.23 4.48
CA CYS A 495 -23.38 -4.62 3.94
C CYS A 495 -23.22 -4.19 2.48
N SER A 496 -23.27 -2.89 2.19
CA SER A 496 -23.07 -2.35 0.82
C SER A 496 -22.05 -1.21 0.79
N GLY A 497 -21.18 -1.12 1.79
CA GLY A 497 -20.17 -0.07 1.89
C GLY A 497 -19.05 -0.24 0.86
N ALA A 498 -18.43 0.86 0.44
CA ALA A 498 -17.24 0.80 -0.40
C ALA A 498 -16.08 0.18 0.38
N LEU A 499 -15.45 -0.86 -0.17
CA LEU A 499 -14.29 -1.52 0.44
C LEU A 499 -13.00 -0.70 0.28
N GLY A 500 -13.02 0.31 -0.60
CA GLY A 500 -12.08 1.43 -0.60
C GLY A 500 -11.05 1.37 -1.72
N MET A 501 -11.50 0.96 -2.92
CA MET A 501 -10.74 1.16 -4.15
C MET A 501 -10.66 2.66 -4.51
N GLU A 502 -11.73 3.43 -4.41
CA GLU A 502 -11.75 4.87 -4.68
C GLU A 502 -10.98 5.65 -3.60
N GLY A 503 -11.27 5.37 -2.32
CA GLY A 503 -10.68 6.06 -1.16
C GLY A 503 -9.21 5.73 -0.87
N GLY A 504 -8.65 4.72 -1.54
CA GLY A 504 -7.23 4.35 -1.34
C GLY A 504 -6.96 3.46 -0.13
N ILE A 505 -8.00 3.02 0.60
CA ILE A 505 -7.89 2.02 1.67
C ILE A 505 -7.25 0.74 1.14
N ILE A 506 -7.69 0.29 -0.04
CA ILE A 506 -7.02 -0.78 -0.79
C ILE A 506 -5.80 -0.15 -1.47
N SER A 507 -4.61 -0.54 -1.02
CA SER A 507 -3.33 -0.03 -1.51
C SER A 507 -3.02 -0.49 -2.94
N ASN A 508 -2.09 0.20 -3.61
CA ASN A 508 -1.69 -0.14 -4.98
C ASN A 508 -1.10 -1.56 -5.09
N GLN A 509 -0.47 -2.06 -4.01
CA GLN A 509 0.15 -3.38 -3.95
C GLN A 509 -0.89 -4.51 -3.88
N GLN A 510 -2.12 -4.22 -3.44
CA GLN A 510 -3.20 -5.19 -3.33
C GLN A 510 -3.92 -5.46 -4.66
N ILE A 511 -3.65 -4.66 -5.69
CA ILE A 511 -4.32 -4.74 -6.99
C ILE A 511 -3.33 -5.25 -8.02
N THR A 512 -3.59 -6.42 -8.57
CA THR A 512 -2.76 -7.07 -9.60
C THR A 512 -3.61 -7.40 -10.83
N ALA A 513 -2.97 -7.59 -11.99
CA ALA A 513 -3.67 -8.01 -13.19
C ALA A 513 -2.81 -8.97 -14.01
N SER A 514 -3.45 -9.65 -14.96
CA SER A 514 -2.79 -10.53 -15.93
C SER A 514 -1.82 -9.77 -16.82
N SER A 515 -2.26 -8.61 -17.31
CA SER A 515 -1.55 -7.81 -18.29
C SER A 515 -1.87 -6.33 -18.12
N THR A 516 -1.05 -5.49 -18.75
CA THR A 516 -1.21 -4.03 -18.73
C THR A 516 -1.00 -3.47 -20.12
N HIS A 517 -1.93 -2.62 -20.55
CA HIS A 517 -1.82 -1.89 -21.80
C HIS A 517 -0.85 -0.73 -21.64
N ARG A 518 -0.01 -0.58 -22.66
CA ARG A 518 0.90 0.55 -22.82
C ARG A 518 0.46 1.25 -24.10
N ALA A 519 -0.06 2.47 -23.96
CA ALA A 519 -0.45 3.30 -25.08
C ALA A 519 0.55 4.45 -25.24
N LEU A 520 0.57 5.06 -26.43
CA LEU A 520 1.34 6.27 -26.71
C LEU A 520 2.80 6.07 -26.30
N PHE A 521 3.43 5.05 -26.91
CA PHE A 521 4.86 4.77 -26.77
C PHE A 521 5.31 4.46 -25.33
N GLY A 522 4.41 3.90 -24.52
CA GLY A 522 4.68 3.53 -23.13
C GLY A 522 4.61 4.69 -22.12
N LEU A 523 4.22 5.88 -22.56
CA LEU A 523 3.98 7.06 -21.72
C LEU A 523 2.64 6.95 -20.98
N GLN A 524 1.64 6.33 -21.61
CA GLN A 524 0.36 6.03 -20.98
C GLN A 524 0.36 4.57 -20.50
N LYS A 525 0.74 4.36 -19.24
CA LYS A 525 0.76 3.03 -18.61
C LYS A 525 -0.52 2.80 -17.82
N TRP A 526 -1.43 2.00 -18.37
CA TRP A 526 -2.74 1.71 -17.78
C TRP A 526 -2.65 0.59 -16.74
N TYR A 527 -1.86 0.83 -15.68
CA TYR A 527 -1.61 -0.13 -14.61
C TYR A 527 -2.86 -0.49 -13.78
N PRO A 528 -2.86 -1.65 -13.10
CA PRO A 528 -4.00 -2.13 -12.32
C PRO A 528 -4.41 -1.18 -11.20
N TYR A 529 -3.44 -0.50 -10.58
CA TYR A 529 -3.69 0.45 -9.50
C TYR A 529 -4.44 1.73 -9.93
N PHE A 530 -4.62 1.95 -11.23
CA PHE A 530 -5.50 2.99 -11.77
C PHE A 530 -6.96 2.56 -11.89
N ALA A 531 -7.30 1.28 -11.66
CA ALA A 531 -8.66 0.73 -11.72
C ALA A 531 -9.57 1.19 -10.56
N ARG A 532 -9.50 2.46 -10.17
CA ARG A 532 -10.26 3.05 -9.07
C ARG A 532 -11.42 3.86 -9.63
N LEU A 533 -12.59 3.72 -9.04
CA LEU A 533 -13.80 4.45 -9.44
C LEU A 533 -13.54 5.97 -9.45
N ASN A 534 -14.15 6.68 -10.39
CA ASN A 534 -14.09 8.15 -10.54
C ASN A 534 -12.68 8.77 -10.69
N LYS A 535 -11.62 7.97 -10.85
CA LYS A 535 -10.28 8.49 -11.05
C LYS A 535 -10.22 9.38 -12.29
N LYS A 536 -9.56 10.53 -12.15
CA LYS A 536 -9.37 11.56 -13.19
C LYS A 536 -7.90 11.62 -13.60
N GLY A 537 -7.63 12.16 -14.79
CA GLY A 537 -6.29 12.30 -15.36
C GLY A 537 -6.21 11.77 -16.80
N LEU A 538 -5.05 11.96 -17.44
CA LEU A 538 -4.78 11.45 -18.79
C LEU A 538 -4.78 9.91 -18.83
N VAL A 539 -4.26 9.28 -17.75
CA VAL A 539 -4.36 7.84 -17.49
C VAL A 539 -5.11 7.66 -16.19
N ASN A 540 -6.27 7.02 -16.26
CA ASN A 540 -7.20 6.99 -15.13
C ASN A 540 -7.92 5.66 -14.93
N ALA A 541 -7.55 4.61 -15.67
CA ALA A 541 -8.13 3.28 -15.52
C ALA A 541 -7.06 2.19 -15.70
N TRP A 542 -7.42 0.94 -15.43
CA TRP A 542 -6.66 -0.20 -15.94
C TRP A 542 -7.16 -0.57 -17.32
N THR A 543 -6.25 -0.94 -18.22
CA THR A 543 -6.59 -1.52 -19.52
C THR A 543 -5.73 -2.76 -19.73
N ALA A 544 -6.34 -3.85 -20.16
CA ALA A 544 -5.61 -5.09 -20.49
C ALA A 544 -4.80 -4.95 -21.78
N ALA A 545 -3.70 -5.72 -21.90
CA ALA A 545 -2.90 -5.75 -23.12
C ALA A 545 -3.70 -6.37 -24.29
N GLU A 546 -3.40 -5.95 -25.52
CA GLU A 546 -4.15 -6.38 -26.72
C GLU A 546 -3.94 -7.86 -27.08
N ASN A 547 -2.78 -8.42 -26.71
CA ASN A 547 -2.43 -9.81 -26.96
C ASN A 547 -2.97 -10.78 -25.88
N ASP A 548 -3.57 -10.27 -24.80
CA ASP A 548 -4.11 -11.07 -23.72
C ASP A 548 -5.52 -11.58 -24.07
N ARG A 549 -5.65 -12.89 -24.32
CA ARG A 549 -6.92 -13.52 -24.68
C ARG A 549 -7.87 -13.64 -23.48
N TRP A 550 -7.35 -13.65 -22.26
CA TRP A 550 -8.11 -13.92 -21.04
C TRP A 550 -7.70 -12.97 -19.92
N PRO A 551 -7.96 -11.66 -20.11
CA PRO A 551 -7.50 -10.67 -19.16
C PRO A 551 -8.21 -10.85 -17.82
N TRP A 552 -7.48 -10.61 -16.73
CA TRP A 552 -8.05 -10.58 -15.40
C TRP A 552 -7.43 -9.49 -14.54
N ILE A 553 -8.21 -8.97 -13.61
CA ILE A 553 -7.76 -8.08 -12.55
C ILE A 553 -8.18 -8.67 -11.21
N GLN A 554 -7.26 -8.67 -10.26
CA GLN A 554 -7.37 -9.30 -8.96
C GLN A 554 -7.16 -8.28 -7.86
N ILE A 555 -7.97 -8.42 -6.81
CA ILE A 555 -7.93 -7.59 -5.61
C ILE A 555 -7.71 -8.52 -4.41
N ASN A 556 -6.65 -8.26 -3.65
CA ASN A 556 -6.36 -8.92 -2.38
C ASN A 556 -6.88 -8.06 -1.22
N LEU A 557 -7.95 -8.52 -0.57
CA LEU A 557 -8.55 -7.82 0.57
C LEU A 557 -7.77 -8.03 1.88
N GLN A 558 -6.64 -8.77 1.85
CA GLN A 558 -5.75 -9.15 2.97
C GLN A 558 -6.40 -10.02 4.06
N ARG A 559 -7.72 -10.04 4.14
CA ARG A 559 -8.54 -10.83 5.05
C ARG A 559 -9.79 -11.30 4.33
N ARG A 560 -10.47 -12.30 4.89
CA ARG A 560 -11.73 -12.80 4.37
C ARG A 560 -12.83 -11.78 4.63
N MET A 561 -13.46 -11.29 3.56
CA MET A 561 -14.48 -10.24 3.59
C MET A 561 -15.75 -10.73 2.89
N ARG A 562 -16.89 -10.10 3.21
CA ARG A 562 -18.14 -10.30 2.49
C ARG A 562 -18.27 -9.25 1.40
N VAL A 563 -18.25 -9.68 0.15
CA VAL A 563 -18.39 -8.84 -1.05
C VAL A 563 -19.80 -9.02 -1.60
N THR A 564 -20.58 -7.95 -1.57
CA THR A 564 -22.00 -7.92 -1.93
C THR A 564 -22.24 -7.32 -3.30
N GLY A 565 -21.25 -6.63 -3.89
CA GLY A 565 -21.39 -6.09 -5.22
C GLY A 565 -20.11 -5.51 -5.80
N LEU A 566 -20.21 -5.07 -7.05
CA LEU A 566 -19.15 -4.45 -7.82
C LEU A 566 -19.72 -3.30 -8.65
N ILE A 567 -19.12 -2.13 -8.51
CA ILE A 567 -19.37 -0.98 -9.38
C ILE A 567 -18.27 -0.93 -10.43
N THR A 568 -18.64 -0.76 -11.69
CA THR A 568 -17.74 -0.71 -12.85
C THR A 568 -17.94 0.58 -13.62
N GLN A 569 -16.87 1.12 -14.20
CA GLN A 569 -16.87 2.33 -15.02
C GLN A 569 -15.81 2.21 -16.12
N GLY A 570 -16.08 2.76 -17.30
CA GLY A 570 -15.13 2.78 -18.42
C GLY A 570 -14.09 3.91 -18.33
N ALA A 571 -13.40 4.20 -19.43
CA ALA A 571 -12.60 5.41 -19.59
C ALA A 571 -12.68 5.94 -21.02
N LYS A 572 -12.00 7.06 -21.28
CA LYS A 572 -11.95 7.69 -22.60
C LYS A 572 -10.50 7.97 -22.97
N ARG A 573 -10.06 7.48 -24.12
CA ARG A 573 -8.72 7.67 -24.66
C ARG A 573 -8.83 8.46 -25.95
N ILE A 574 -8.19 9.64 -26.02
CA ILE A 574 -8.15 10.54 -27.19
C ILE A 574 -9.52 10.63 -27.89
N GLY A 575 -10.54 11.13 -27.18
CA GLY A 575 -11.86 11.29 -27.79
C GLY A 575 -12.73 10.02 -27.84
N SER A 576 -12.17 8.82 -27.63
CA SER A 576 -12.87 7.56 -27.86
C SER A 576 -13.21 6.79 -26.56
N PRO A 577 -14.45 6.30 -26.38
CA PRO A 577 -14.85 5.57 -25.19
C PRO A 577 -14.39 4.10 -25.23
N GLU A 578 -13.82 3.64 -24.11
CA GLU A 578 -13.33 2.27 -23.89
C GLU A 578 -13.95 1.74 -22.59
N TYR A 579 -14.53 0.53 -22.63
CA TYR A 579 -15.19 -0.04 -21.44
C TYR A 579 -15.49 -1.54 -21.60
N VAL A 580 -15.70 -2.21 -20.46
CA VAL A 580 -16.13 -3.61 -20.39
C VAL A 580 -17.66 -3.69 -20.45
N LYS A 581 -18.21 -4.46 -21.40
CA LYS A 581 -19.65 -4.69 -21.59
C LYS A 581 -20.20 -5.86 -20.79
N SER A 582 -19.38 -6.88 -20.53
CA SER A 582 -19.73 -8.01 -19.68
C SER A 582 -18.49 -8.63 -19.06
N TYR A 583 -18.67 -9.23 -17.88
CA TYR A 583 -17.57 -9.83 -17.13
C TYR A 583 -18.06 -11.01 -16.27
N LYS A 584 -17.14 -11.91 -15.93
CA LYS A 584 -17.32 -12.96 -14.92
C LYS A 584 -16.54 -12.61 -13.66
N VAL A 585 -16.96 -13.16 -12.52
CA VAL A 585 -16.28 -12.97 -11.24
C VAL A 585 -15.88 -14.33 -10.69
N ALA A 586 -14.68 -14.42 -10.13
CA ALA A 586 -14.23 -15.57 -9.36
C ALA A 586 -13.66 -15.12 -8.01
N SER A 587 -13.72 -16.02 -7.04
CA SER A 587 -13.23 -15.77 -5.70
C SER A 587 -12.32 -16.90 -5.20
N SER A 588 -11.44 -16.56 -4.28
CA SER A 588 -10.46 -17.48 -3.70
C SER A 588 -10.09 -17.06 -2.27
N ASP A 589 -9.83 -18.03 -1.39
CA ASP A 589 -9.33 -17.78 -0.04
C ASP A 589 -7.79 -17.84 0.05
N ASP A 590 -7.15 -18.60 -0.85
CA ASP A 590 -5.70 -18.87 -0.84
C ASP A 590 -4.94 -18.18 -1.99
N GLY A 591 -5.66 -17.59 -2.96
CA GLY A 591 -5.12 -17.00 -4.18
C GLY A 591 -4.70 -18.03 -5.25
N LYS A 592 -4.82 -19.33 -4.97
CA LYS A 592 -4.42 -20.45 -5.84
C LYS A 592 -5.63 -21.18 -6.42
N THR A 593 -6.60 -21.52 -5.58
CA THR A 593 -7.82 -22.23 -5.97
C THR A 593 -8.95 -21.22 -6.21
N TRP A 594 -9.51 -21.22 -7.41
CA TRP A 594 -10.49 -20.22 -7.85
C TRP A 594 -11.85 -20.86 -8.07
N ARG A 595 -12.90 -20.24 -7.51
CA ARG A 595 -14.29 -20.64 -7.72
C ARG A 595 -14.99 -19.56 -8.52
N THR A 596 -15.54 -19.90 -9.69
CA THR A 596 -16.34 -18.98 -10.49
C THR A 596 -17.71 -18.77 -9.84
N TYR A 597 -18.21 -17.55 -9.96
CA TYR A 597 -19.54 -17.21 -9.47
C TYR A 597 -20.61 -17.80 -10.40
N LYS A 598 -21.48 -18.64 -9.86
CA LYS A 598 -22.49 -19.39 -10.63
C LYS A 598 -23.88 -18.79 -10.50
N VAL A 599 -24.70 -19.01 -11.53
CA VAL A 599 -26.12 -18.62 -11.51
C VAL A 599 -26.86 -19.45 -10.46
N LYS A 600 -27.69 -18.82 -9.62
CA LYS A 600 -28.46 -19.50 -8.57
C LYS A 600 -29.30 -20.65 -9.16
N GLY A 601 -29.05 -21.87 -8.71
CA GLY A 601 -29.81 -23.07 -9.12
C GLY A 601 -29.34 -23.75 -10.42
N THR A 602 -28.23 -23.32 -11.03
CA THR A 602 -27.65 -23.97 -12.21
C THR A 602 -26.13 -24.09 -12.09
N ASP A 603 -25.50 -24.95 -12.90
CA ASP A 603 -24.04 -25.12 -12.93
C ASP A 603 -23.32 -24.13 -13.87
N GLY A 604 -24.07 -23.23 -14.53
CA GLY A 604 -23.53 -22.24 -15.45
C GLY A 604 -22.85 -21.06 -14.75
N ASP A 605 -21.72 -20.61 -15.32
CA ASP A 605 -21.06 -19.38 -14.90
C ASP A 605 -21.99 -18.16 -15.08
N MET A 606 -22.11 -17.34 -14.04
CA MET A 606 -22.84 -16.07 -14.11
C MET A 606 -22.05 -15.04 -14.91
N ILE A 607 -22.70 -14.44 -15.91
CA ILE A 607 -22.14 -13.33 -16.69
C ILE A 607 -22.84 -12.05 -16.28
N PHE A 608 -22.09 -11.12 -15.69
CA PHE A 608 -22.59 -9.82 -15.28
C PHE A 608 -22.56 -8.83 -16.45
N ARG A 609 -23.57 -7.95 -16.50
CA ARG A 609 -23.63 -6.85 -17.45
C ARG A 609 -22.73 -5.72 -16.95
N GLY A 610 -21.77 -5.32 -17.77
CA GLY A 610 -20.88 -4.19 -17.53
C GLY A 610 -21.47 -2.87 -18.02
N ASN A 611 -20.60 -1.96 -18.41
CA ASN A 611 -20.95 -0.60 -18.81
C ASN A 611 -21.52 -0.52 -20.23
N VAL A 612 -22.36 0.49 -20.44
CA VAL A 612 -22.87 0.89 -21.76
C VAL A 612 -22.12 2.12 -22.30
N GLU A 613 -21.49 2.89 -21.42
CA GLU A 613 -20.76 4.12 -21.73
C GLU A 613 -19.49 4.25 -20.86
N ASN A 614 -18.67 5.27 -21.12
CA ASN A 614 -17.37 5.43 -20.46
C ASN A 614 -17.43 6.05 -19.05
N ASN A 615 -18.47 6.85 -18.74
CA ASN A 615 -18.49 7.63 -17.50
C ASN A 615 -19.59 7.23 -16.51
N ALA A 616 -20.75 6.72 -16.93
CA ALA A 616 -21.73 6.23 -15.96
C ALA A 616 -21.21 4.98 -15.22
N PRO A 617 -21.22 4.98 -13.88
CA PRO A 617 -20.97 3.79 -13.10
C PRO A 617 -22.13 2.79 -13.27
N SER A 618 -21.79 1.51 -13.45
CA SER A 618 -22.73 0.39 -13.51
C SER A 618 -22.51 -0.51 -12.29
N ALA A 619 -23.51 -0.59 -11.42
CA ALA A 619 -23.48 -1.40 -10.21
C ALA A 619 -24.16 -2.75 -10.45
N ASN A 620 -23.51 -3.83 -10.01
CA ASN A 620 -24.10 -5.16 -9.95
C ASN A 620 -23.95 -5.72 -8.53
N SER A 621 -25.04 -6.26 -7.99
CA SER A 621 -25.05 -6.93 -6.69
C SER A 621 -24.87 -8.44 -6.87
N PHE A 622 -24.19 -9.09 -5.93
CA PHE A 622 -23.97 -10.53 -5.87
C PHE A 622 -25.01 -11.16 -4.94
N THR A 623 -25.81 -12.08 -5.47
CA THR A 623 -26.81 -12.85 -4.71
C THR A 623 -26.73 -14.35 -5.08
N PRO A 624 -26.12 -15.20 -4.24
CA PRO A 624 -25.61 -14.93 -2.88
C PRO A 624 -24.35 -14.05 -2.84
N PRO A 625 -24.07 -13.37 -1.72
CA PRO A 625 -22.83 -12.61 -1.54
C PRO A 625 -21.60 -13.51 -1.55
N ILE A 626 -20.45 -12.96 -1.94
CA ILE A 626 -19.17 -13.69 -2.03
C ILE A 626 -18.41 -13.51 -0.72
N GLU A 627 -17.98 -14.60 -0.09
CA GLU A 627 -17.13 -14.56 1.10
C GLU A 627 -15.72 -15.07 0.78
N ALA A 628 -14.77 -14.17 0.59
CA ALA A 628 -13.43 -14.52 0.16
C ALA A 628 -12.40 -13.45 0.53
N GLN A 629 -11.11 -13.82 0.49
CA GLN A 629 -10.00 -12.86 0.60
C GLN A 629 -9.61 -12.27 -0.76
N TYR A 630 -9.63 -13.07 -1.82
CA TYR A 630 -9.25 -12.67 -3.16
C TYR A 630 -10.48 -12.65 -4.06
N VAL A 631 -10.65 -11.55 -4.80
CA VAL A 631 -11.67 -11.41 -5.83
C VAL A 631 -10.99 -11.11 -7.15
N ARG A 632 -11.38 -11.84 -8.19
CA ARG A 632 -10.85 -11.67 -9.55
C ARG A 632 -11.98 -11.47 -10.53
N ILE A 633 -11.80 -10.49 -11.41
CA ILE A 633 -12.76 -10.10 -12.42
C ILE A 633 -12.18 -10.44 -13.79
N TYR A 634 -12.97 -11.12 -14.61
CA TYR A 634 -12.63 -11.55 -15.95
C TYR A 634 -13.52 -10.84 -16.97
N PRO A 635 -13.06 -9.73 -17.59
CA PRO A 635 -13.74 -9.13 -18.73
C PRO A 635 -13.98 -10.17 -19.83
N GLN A 636 -15.23 -10.26 -20.32
CA GLN A 636 -15.61 -11.19 -21.38
C GLN A 636 -15.77 -10.46 -22.71
N VAL A 637 -16.58 -9.39 -22.72
CA VAL A 637 -16.83 -8.58 -23.90
C VAL A 637 -16.45 -7.14 -23.60
N CYS A 638 -15.61 -6.55 -24.45
CA CYS A 638 -15.10 -5.20 -24.29
C CYS A 638 -15.40 -4.35 -25.53
N ARG A 639 -15.51 -3.03 -25.36
CA ARG A 639 -15.57 -2.08 -26.48
C ARG A 639 -14.18 -1.49 -26.71
N ARG A 640 -13.61 -1.74 -27.88
CA ARG A 640 -12.22 -1.41 -28.26
C ARG A 640 -11.17 -2.13 -27.40
N HIS A 641 -11.01 -1.71 -26.16
CA HIS A 641 -10.12 -2.35 -25.20
C HIS A 641 -10.85 -2.66 -23.90
N CYS A 642 -10.36 -3.65 -23.17
CA CYS A 642 -10.87 -4.00 -21.85
C CYS A 642 -10.36 -3.00 -20.81
N THR A 643 -11.05 -1.87 -20.72
CA THR A 643 -10.73 -0.77 -19.81
C THR A 643 -11.73 -0.71 -18.66
N LEU A 644 -11.23 -0.63 -17.44
CA LEU A 644 -12.04 -0.74 -16.22
C LEU A 644 -11.53 0.16 -15.09
N ARG A 645 -12.45 0.92 -14.52
CA ARG A 645 -12.41 1.52 -13.18
C ARG A 645 -13.45 0.81 -12.33
N MET A 646 -13.15 0.56 -11.06
CA MET A 646 -14.10 -0.17 -10.22
C MET A 646 -14.06 0.23 -8.75
N GLU A 647 -15.12 -0.14 -8.04
CA GLU A 647 -15.22 -0.16 -6.58
C GLU A 647 -15.90 -1.46 -6.14
N LEU A 648 -15.33 -2.12 -5.14
CA LEU A 648 -15.94 -3.31 -4.55
C LEU A 648 -16.84 -2.87 -3.40
N LEU A 649 -18.04 -3.44 -3.34
CA LEU A 649 -19.00 -3.20 -2.27
C LEU A 649 -19.04 -4.40 -1.34
N GLY A 650 -19.10 -4.13 -0.05
CA GLY A 650 -19.13 -5.19 0.95
C GLY A 650 -18.90 -4.68 2.36
N CYS A 651 -18.55 -5.61 3.24
CA CYS A 651 -18.26 -5.36 4.64
C CYS A 651 -17.41 -6.49 5.23
N GLU A 652 -16.99 -6.32 6.48
CA GLU A 652 -16.32 -7.38 7.24
C GLU A 652 -17.32 -8.49 7.64
N LEU A 653 -16.85 -9.74 7.74
CA LEU A 653 -17.70 -10.90 8.08
C LEU A 653 -18.41 -10.76 9.44
N THR A 654 -17.81 -10.01 10.36
CA THR A 654 -18.36 -9.73 11.69
C THR A 654 -19.53 -8.72 11.64
N GLY A 655 -19.75 -8.04 10.51
CA GLY A 655 -20.85 -7.10 10.29
C GLY A 655 -20.75 -5.75 11.01
N CYS A 656 -19.76 -5.58 11.90
CA CYS A 656 -19.60 -4.40 12.74
C CYS A 656 -18.52 -3.47 12.18
N SER A 657 -18.70 -2.95 10.96
CA SER A 657 -17.68 -2.12 10.28
C SER A 657 -18.26 -0.85 9.66
N GLU A 658 -19.43 -0.44 10.14
CA GLU A 658 -20.12 0.74 9.64
C GLU A 658 -19.47 2.04 10.17
N PRO A 659 -19.48 3.13 9.38
CA PRO A 659 -18.99 4.42 9.84
C PRO A 659 -19.87 4.95 10.97
N MET A 660 -19.27 5.26 12.11
CA MET A 660 -19.99 5.70 13.30
C MET A 660 -20.52 7.13 13.19
N GLY A 661 -20.01 7.91 12.24
CA GLY A 661 -20.66 9.13 11.80
C GLY A 661 -19.84 10.40 11.90
N MET A 662 -18.52 10.30 11.90
CA MET A 662 -17.65 11.47 11.79
C MET A 662 -17.86 12.16 10.43
N LYS A 663 -17.92 11.42 9.33
CA LYS A 663 -18.14 11.97 7.98
C LYS A 663 -19.58 12.38 7.74
N SER A 664 -20.54 11.54 8.15
CA SER A 664 -21.98 11.80 7.93
C SER A 664 -22.52 12.96 8.76
N GLY A 665 -21.81 13.33 9.85
CA GLY A 665 -22.28 14.35 10.78
C GLY A 665 -23.22 13.80 11.85
N HIS A 666 -23.40 12.48 11.95
CA HIS A 666 -24.17 11.87 13.04
C HIS A 666 -23.49 12.09 14.40
N ILE A 667 -22.16 11.95 14.47
CA ILE A 667 -21.36 12.44 15.60
C ILE A 667 -21.30 13.96 15.48
N GLN A 668 -21.84 14.69 16.47
CA GLN A 668 -21.90 16.15 16.46
C GLN A 668 -20.57 16.80 16.82
N ASP A 669 -20.38 18.08 16.46
CA ASP A 669 -19.11 18.79 16.70
C ASP A 669 -18.75 18.86 18.20
N TYR A 670 -19.73 18.94 19.11
CA TYR A 670 -19.50 18.97 20.56
C TYR A 670 -18.97 17.64 21.12
N GLN A 671 -19.14 16.53 20.39
CA GLN A 671 -18.67 15.21 20.78
C GLN A 671 -17.19 15.00 20.45
N VAL A 672 -16.59 15.89 19.64
CA VAL A 672 -15.20 15.80 19.21
C VAL A 672 -14.39 16.87 19.92
N THR A 673 -13.48 16.45 20.78
CA THR A 673 -12.61 17.34 21.55
C THR A 673 -11.15 17.01 21.30
N ALA A 674 -10.25 17.93 21.58
CA ALA A 674 -8.81 17.71 21.40
C ALA A 674 -8.01 18.38 22.51
N SER A 675 -6.75 17.97 22.65
CA SER A 675 -5.79 18.55 23.58
C SER A 675 -5.48 20.02 23.31
N SER A 676 -5.35 20.38 22.03
CA SER A 676 -5.04 21.75 21.59
C SER A 676 -5.55 21.97 20.17
N LEU A 677 -5.55 23.23 19.73
CA LEU A 677 -5.94 23.64 18.38
C LEU A 677 -4.98 24.67 17.82
N PHE A 678 -4.83 24.68 16.50
CA PHE A 678 -3.99 25.63 15.76
C PHE A 678 -4.84 26.66 15.01
N ARG A 679 -4.33 27.89 14.93
CA ARG A 679 -4.92 28.99 14.13
C ARG A 679 -3.90 29.46 13.11
N THR A 680 -4.23 29.32 11.82
CA THR A 680 -3.35 29.85 10.76
C THR A 680 -3.42 31.38 10.79
N LEU A 681 -2.25 32.04 10.78
CA LEU A 681 -2.12 33.50 10.89
C LEU A 681 -2.77 34.12 12.14
N ASN A 682 -3.05 33.32 13.17
CA ASN A 682 -3.76 33.73 14.38
C ASN A 682 -5.15 34.37 14.10
N MET A 683 -5.80 33.99 12.99
CA MET A 683 -7.13 34.46 12.61
C MET A 683 -8.20 33.43 12.95
N ASP A 684 -9.29 33.84 13.58
CA ASP A 684 -10.39 32.94 13.99
C ASP A 684 -11.03 32.22 12.79
N MET A 685 -11.08 32.87 11.63
CA MET A 685 -11.60 32.29 10.38
C MET A 685 -10.78 31.11 9.86
N PHE A 686 -9.52 30.95 10.29
CA PHE A 686 -8.62 29.85 9.91
C PHE A 686 -8.25 28.97 11.11
N THR A 687 -9.24 28.67 11.95
CA THR A 687 -9.08 27.81 13.13
C THR A 687 -9.30 26.33 12.79
N TRP A 688 -8.31 25.49 13.08
CA TRP A 688 -8.33 24.04 12.84
C TRP A 688 -8.98 23.29 14.01
N GLU A 689 -10.28 23.52 14.20
CA GLU A 689 -11.06 22.98 15.31
C GLU A 689 -11.19 21.44 15.28
N PRO A 690 -11.29 20.77 16.44
CA PRO A 690 -11.51 19.33 16.52
C PRO A 690 -12.77 18.85 15.77
N GLY A 691 -13.86 19.62 15.77
CA GLY A 691 -15.08 19.31 15.01
C GLY A 691 -14.88 19.25 13.48
N LYS A 692 -13.76 19.75 12.95
CA LYS A 692 -13.39 19.64 11.53
C LYS A 692 -12.62 18.36 11.21
N ALA A 693 -12.25 17.53 12.20
CA ALA A 693 -11.51 16.29 12.04
C ALA A 693 -12.31 15.14 11.38
N ARG A 694 -13.08 15.45 10.34
CA ARG A 694 -14.01 14.52 9.69
C ARG A 694 -13.43 14.05 8.37
N LEU A 695 -13.53 12.76 8.09
CA LEU A 695 -13.04 12.16 6.85
C LEU A 695 -13.62 12.85 5.61
N ASP A 696 -12.79 13.10 4.59
CA ASP A 696 -13.14 13.76 3.32
C ASP A 696 -13.74 15.17 3.42
N LYS A 697 -13.65 15.81 4.59
CA LYS A 697 -14.05 17.22 4.74
C LYS A 697 -13.29 18.07 3.72
N GLN A 698 -14.03 18.93 3.02
CA GLN A 698 -13.52 19.90 2.05
C GLN A 698 -13.63 21.32 2.61
N GLY A 699 -12.77 22.23 2.15
CA GLY A 699 -12.75 23.62 2.58
C GLY A 699 -11.32 24.14 2.79
N LYS A 700 -11.19 25.42 3.12
CA LYS A 700 -9.89 26.05 3.43
C LYS A 700 -9.29 25.52 4.72
N VAL A 701 -10.13 25.28 5.72
CA VAL A 701 -9.79 24.54 6.94
C VAL A 701 -10.70 23.33 7.01
N ASN A 702 -10.10 22.16 6.89
CA ASN A 702 -10.84 20.92 6.67
C ASN A 702 -10.34 19.77 7.54
N ALA A 703 -9.50 20.02 8.55
CA ALA A 703 -9.04 19.02 9.48
C ALA A 703 -8.90 19.62 10.88
N TRP A 704 -8.55 18.77 11.85
CA TRP A 704 -7.99 19.23 13.11
C TRP A 704 -6.47 19.29 13.01
N THR A 705 -5.90 20.36 13.53
CA THR A 705 -4.45 20.52 13.67
C THR A 705 -4.14 20.93 15.10
N SER A 706 -3.19 20.24 15.73
CA SER A 706 -2.79 20.56 17.10
C SER A 706 -2.01 21.87 17.16
N GLY A 707 -2.18 22.62 18.26
CA GLY A 707 -1.43 23.86 18.50
C GLY A 707 0.06 23.60 18.73
N HIS A 708 0.38 22.50 19.42
CA HIS A 708 1.75 22.05 19.69
C HIS A 708 2.01 20.70 19.02
N SER A 709 3.23 20.49 18.51
CA SER A 709 3.61 19.23 17.85
C SER A 709 4.46 18.39 18.81
N ASP A 710 3.80 17.77 19.79
CA ASP A 710 4.40 16.88 20.77
C ASP A 710 3.56 15.58 20.92
N GLN A 711 4.11 14.56 21.57
CA GLN A 711 3.46 13.25 21.72
C GLN A 711 2.37 13.22 22.81
N SER A 712 2.14 14.33 23.53
CA SER A 712 1.06 14.42 24.53
C SER A 712 -0.27 14.83 23.92
N GLN A 713 -0.28 15.20 22.64
CA GLN A 713 -1.48 15.61 21.93
C GLN A 713 -2.46 14.45 21.72
N TRP A 714 -3.75 14.78 21.69
CA TRP A 714 -4.80 13.80 21.47
C TRP A 714 -6.02 14.42 20.78
N LEU A 715 -6.70 13.60 19.98
CA LEU A 715 -8.05 13.86 19.46
C LEU A 715 -9.00 12.84 20.09
N GLN A 716 -10.06 13.30 20.72
CA GLN A 716 -11.04 12.50 21.43
C GLN A 716 -12.39 12.56 20.73
N VAL A 717 -13.08 11.43 20.71
CA VAL A 717 -14.46 11.29 20.25
C VAL A 717 -15.28 10.65 21.37
N ASP A 718 -16.38 11.30 21.76
CA ASP A 718 -17.38 10.77 22.69
C ASP A 718 -18.55 10.15 21.92
N MET A 719 -18.75 8.84 22.08
CA MET A 719 -19.82 8.09 21.43
C MET A 719 -21.17 8.21 22.15
N LEU A 720 -21.22 8.90 23.30
CA LEU A 720 -22.36 9.04 24.24
C LEU A 720 -22.80 7.75 24.93
N LEU A 721 -22.71 6.62 24.23
CA LEU A 721 -22.99 5.29 24.74
C LEU A 721 -21.76 4.38 24.56
N PRO A 722 -21.59 3.34 25.36
CA PRO A 722 -20.58 2.31 25.10
C PRO A 722 -20.84 1.68 23.73
N THR A 723 -19.84 1.72 22.86
CA THR A 723 -19.94 1.20 21.49
C THR A 723 -18.78 0.28 21.17
N LYS A 724 -19.03 -0.66 20.26
CA LYS A 724 -18.02 -1.58 19.78
C LYS A 724 -17.27 -0.94 18.62
N ILE A 725 -16.00 -0.62 18.84
CA ILE A 725 -15.10 0.02 17.88
C ILE A 725 -14.21 -1.05 17.27
N THR A 726 -14.30 -1.21 15.96
CA THR A 726 -13.59 -2.23 15.18
C THR A 726 -12.50 -1.65 14.30
N GLY A 727 -12.51 -0.35 14.03
CA GLY A 727 -11.46 0.26 13.22
C GLY A 727 -11.48 1.78 13.21
N ILE A 728 -10.43 2.35 12.64
CA ILE A 728 -10.24 3.79 12.48
C ILE A 728 -9.70 4.04 11.08
N ILE A 729 -10.30 4.99 10.37
CA ILE A 729 -9.79 5.52 9.10
C ILE A 729 -9.19 6.88 9.37
N THR A 730 -7.96 7.10 8.92
CA THR A 730 -7.25 8.38 9.04
C THR A 730 -6.91 8.98 7.68
N GLN A 731 -6.84 10.30 7.61
CA GLN A 731 -6.48 11.09 6.43
C GLN A 731 -5.77 12.38 6.87
N GLY A 732 -4.77 12.85 6.12
CA GLY A 732 -4.09 14.13 6.40
C GLY A 732 -4.84 15.35 5.87
N ALA A 733 -4.17 16.49 5.74
CA ALA A 733 -4.70 17.67 5.04
C ALA A 733 -3.59 18.55 4.45
N LYS A 734 -3.97 19.65 3.80
CA LYS A 734 -3.05 20.65 3.26
C LYS A 734 -3.41 22.02 3.82
N ASP A 735 -2.43 22.73 4.36
CA ASP A 735 -2.55 24.12 4.80
C ASP A 735 -1.78 25.02 3.83
N PHE A 736 -2.49 25.87 3.06
CA PHE A 736 -1.90 26.74 2.02
C PHE A 736 -0.88 26.06 1.08
N GLY A 737 -1.14 24.82 0.69
CA GLY A 737 -0.25 24.03 -0.18
C GLY A 737 0.80 23.20 0.55
N HIS A 738 1.00 23.41 1.85
CA HIS A 738 1.85 22.57 2.68
C HIS A 738 1.11 21.31 3.15
N VAL A 739 1.63 20.15 2.75
CA VAL A 739 1.11 18.82 3.11
C VAL A 739 1.39 18.53 4.59
N GLN A 740 0.38 18.10 5.34
CA GLN A 740 0.50 17.75 6.76
C GLN A 740 -0.31 16.49 7.07
N PHE A 741 0.25 15.56 7.84
CA PHE A 741 -0.43 14.32 8.20
C PHE A 741 0.20 13.62 9.40
N VAL A 742 -0.57 12.75 10.06
CA VAL A 742 -0.09 11.84 11.10
C VAL A 742 0.44 10.55 10.46
N GLY A 743 1.73 10.26 10.66
CA GLY A 743 2.41 9.09 10.11
C GLY A 743 2.28 7.83 10.96
N SER A 744 2.11 7.97 12.28
CA SER A 744 1.75 6.86 13.16
C SER A 744 1.04 7.36 14.41
N TYR A 745 0.21 6.51 15.02
CA TYR A 745 -0.57 6.87 16.20
C TYR A 745 -0.83 5.66 17.10
N LYS A 746 -1.11 5.92 18.37
CA LYS A 746 -1.66 4.95 19.33
C LYS A 746 -3.14 5.26 19.56
N VAL A 747 -3.87 4.29 20.09
CA VAL A 747 -5.28 4.46 20.45
C VAL A 747 -5.42 4.26 21.95
N ALA A 748 -6.13 5.16 22.61
CA ALA A 748 -6.54 5.00 24.00
C ALA A 748 -8.07 5.05 24.10
N TYR A 749 -8.63 4.37 25.08
CA TYR A 749 -10.08 4.25 25.24
C TYR A 749 -10.48 4.29 26.71
N SER A 750 -11.73 4.71 26.96
CA SER A 750 -12.28 4.89 28.30
C SER A 750 -13.82 4.76 28.29
N ASN A 751 -14.39 4.36 29.42
CA ASN A 751 -15.85 4.35 29.64
C ASN A 751 -16.32 5.52 30.52
N ASP A 752 -15.44 6.06 31.36
CA ASP A 752 -15.74 7.13 32.32
C ASP A 752 -15.19 8.50 31.88
N GLY A 753 -14.25 8.52 30.93
CA GLY A 753 -13.56 9.73 30.47
C GLY A 753 -12.38 10.15 31.36
N GLU A 754 -12.18 9.48 32.50
CA GLU A 754 -11.14 9.78 33.49
C GLU A 754 -10.00 8.76 33.45
N ARG A 755 -10.33 7.46 33.41
CA ARG A 755 -9.37 6.37 33.34
C ARG A 755 -9.17 5.94 31.91
N TRP A 756 -7.94 6.07 31.43
CA TRP A 756 -7.58 5.79 30.04
C TRP A 756 -6.70 4.54 29.95
N LEU A 757 -7.14 3.60 29.12
CA LEU A 757 -6.37 2.41 28.76
C LEU A 757 -5.80 2.61 27.36
N VAL A 758 -4.50 2.41 27.20
CA VAL A 758 -3.86 2.42 25.88
C VAL A 758 -4.01 1.03 25.27
N TYR A 759 -4.39 0.97 24.00
CA TYR A 759 -4.56 -0.27 23.28
C TYR A 759 -3.23 -1.00 23.09
N GLN A 760 -3.18 -2.27 23.49
CA GLN A 760 -1.97 -3.10 23.49
C GLN A 760 -2.09 -4.26 22.50
N ASP A 761 -0.96 -4.65 21.90
CA ASP A 761 -0.88 -5.85 21.07
C ASP A 761 -0.89 -7.10 21.98
N GLU A 762 -1.87 -7.99 21.82
CA GLU A 762 -1.99 -9.21 22.63
C GLU A 762 -0.74 -10.09 22.55
N LYS A 763 -0.06 -10.11 21.40
CA LYS A 763 1.11 -10.99 21.20
C LYS A 763 2.36 -10.49 21.91
N GLN A 764 2.48 -9.17 22.09
CA GLN A 764 3.71 -8.53 22.60
C GLN A 764 3.51 -7.80 23.93
N ARG A 765 2.27 -7.67 24.43
CA ARG A 765 1.90 -6.91 25.64
C ARG A 765 2.51 -5.50 25.68
N LYS A 766 2.66 -4.89 24.52
CA LYS A 766 3.22 -3.54 24.32
C LYS A 766 2.17 -2.69 23.63
N ASP A 767 2.19 -1.38 23.90
CA ASP A 767 1.34 -0.41 23.21
C ASP A 767 1.41 -0.61 21.69
N LYS A 768 0.25 -0.81 21.09
CA LYS A 768 0.15 -0.98 19.65
C LYS A 768 0.32 0.38 18.98
N VAL A 769 1.31 0.48 18.11
CA VAL A 769 1.49 1.63 17.22
C VAL A 769 0.87 1.30 15.87
N PHE A 770 -0.17 2.04 15.50
CA PHE A 770 -0.82 1.96 14.21
C PHE A 770 -0.09 2.83 13.20
N GLN A 771 0.08 2.30 11.99
CA GLN A 771 0.65 3.04 10.86
C GLN A 771 -0.41 3.99 10.31
N GLY A 772 -0.10 5.28 10.28
CA GLY A 772 -0.96 6.34 9.80
C GLY A 772 -0.81 6.58 8.29
N ASN A 773 -0.90 7.84 7.90
CA ASN A 773 -0.88 8.30 6.52
C ASN A 773 0.54 8.54 6.01
N PHE A 774 0.73 8.47 4.69
CA PHE A 774 1.98 8.84 4.01
C PHE A 774 1.83 10.09 3.13
N ASP A 775 0.59 10.56 2.98
CA ASP A 775 0.21 11.74 2.22
C ASP A 775 -1.00 12.42 2.90
N ASN A 776 -1.53 13.48 2.29
CA ASN A 776 -2.64 14.23 2.86
C ASN A 776 -4.04 13.76 2.43
N ASP A 777 -4.20 12.97 1.37
CA ASP A 777 -5.52 12.74 0.75
C ASP A 777 -5.93 11.25 0.76
N THR A 778 -4.99 10.32 0.77
CA THR A 778 -5.25 8.89 0.77
C THR A 778 -5.76 8.43 2.14
N HIS A 779 -6.84 7.65 2.15
CA HIS A 779 -7.36 7.05 3.38
C HIS A 779 -6.47 5.92 3.86
N ARG A 780 -6.24 5.86 5.18
CA ARG A 780 -5.60 4.73 5.83
C ARG A 780 -6.58 4.11 6.82
N LYS A 781 -7.06 2.89 6.53
CA LYS A 781 -7.87 2.11 7.47
C LYS A 781 -6.97 1.21 8.32
N ASN A 782 -7.10 1.31 9.64
CA ASN A 782 -6.54 0.37 10.58
C ASN A 782 -7.67 -0.36 11.29
N VAL A 783 -7.59 -1.69 11.30
CA VAL A 783 -8.52 -2.55 12.04
C VAL A 783 -7.97 -2.80 13.44
N ILE A 784 -8.85 -2.79 14.42
CA ILE A 784 -8.55 -3.00 15.83
C ILE A 784 -9.00 -4.42 16.19
N GLU A 785 -8.03 -5.27 16.49
CA GLU A 785 -8.25 -6.69 16.78
C GLU A 785 -7.39 -7.13 17.98
N PRO A 786 -8.00 -7.49 19.12
CA PRO A 786 -9.45 -7.55 19.39
C PRO A 786 -10.16 -6.16 19.38
N PRO A 787 -11.48 -6.10 19.07
CA PRO A 787 -12.23 -4.84 19.04
C PRO A 787 -12.33 -4.19 20.42
N ILE A 788 -12.39 -2.85 20.45
CA ILE A 788 -12.52 -2.07 21.68
C ILE A 788 -14.00 -1.89 22.02
N TYR A 789 -14.36 -2.06 23.29
CA TYR A 789 -15.68 -1.69 23.79
C TYR A 789 -15.56 -0.49 24.73
N ALA A 790 -15.94 0.68 24.23
CA ALA A 790 -15.73 1.94 24.95
C ALA A 790 -16.74 3.02 24.57
N ARG A 791 -16.97 3.97 25.48
CA ARG A 791 -17.70 5.22 25.18
C ARG A 791 -16.78 6.29 24.57
N PHE A 792 -15.57 6.43 25.09
CA PHE A 792 -14.61 7.43 24.64
C PHE A 792 -13.44 6.79 23.93
N VAL A 793 -13.04 7.37 22.80
CA VAL A 793 -11.85 6.94 22.04
C VAL A 793 -10.94 8.15 21.84
N ARG A 794 -9.64 7.97 22.10
CA ARG A 794 -8.58 8.93 21.84
C ARG A 794 -7.61 8.39 20.80
N ILE A 795 -7.31 9.22 19.80
CA ILE A 795 -6.23 9.03 18.85
C ILE A 795 -5.03 9.83 19.38
N LEU A 796 -3.92 9.15 19.61
CA LEU A 796 -2.68 9.70 20.17
C LEU A 796 -1.59 9.72 19.08
N PRO A 797 -1.32 10.86 18.44
CA PRO A 797 -0.30 10.97 17.40
C PRO A 797 1.09 10.64 17.95
N TRP A 798 1.83 9.79 17.24
CA TRP A 798 3.16 9.30 17.66
C TRP A 798 4.28 9.80 16.74
N SER A 799 4.02 9.83 15.43
CA SER A 799 4.86 10.48 14.43
C SER A 799 4.00 11.21 13.39
N TRP A 800 4.52 12.29 12.80
CA TRP A 800 3.80 13.14 11.86
C TRP A 800 4.76 13.82 10.86
N TYR A 801 4.19 14.34 9.78
CA TYR A 801 4.90 15.15 8.78
C TYR A 801 4.35 16.57 8.79
N GLY A 802 5.22 17.57 8.94
CA GLY A 802 4.83 18.96 9.14
C GLY A 802 4.25 19.18 10.54
N ARG A 803 2.92 19.29 10.64
CA ARG A 803 2.19 19.39 11.91
C ARG A 803 1.28 18.18 12.10
N ILE A 804 0.87 17.95 13.34
CA ILE A 804 -0.13 16.93 13.65
C ILE A 804 -1.46 17.42 13.11
N THR A 805 -1.82 16.91 11.93
CA THR A 805 -3.06 17.25 11.24
C THR A 805 -3.80 15.97 10.87
N LEU A 806 -5.07 15.88 11.25
CA LEU A 806 -5.85 14.65 11.14
C LEU A 806 -7.32 14.91 10.77
N ARG A 807 -7.79 14.12 9.80
CA ARG A 807 -9.19 13.80 9.54
C ARG A 807 -9.39 12.33 9.89
N ALA A 808 -10.48 11.99 10.57
CA ALA A 808 -10.74 10.62 10.98
C ALA A 808 -12.20 10.19 10.79
N GLU A 809 -12.40 8.88 10.70
CA GLU A 809 -13.70 8.20 10.82
C GLU A 809 -13.53 6.97 11.70
N LEU A 810 -14.47 6.76 12.63
CA LEU A 810 -14.49 5.58 13.48
C LEU A 810 -15.40 4.53 12.83
N LEU A 811 -15.00 3.27 12.91
CA LEU A 811 -15.78 2.14 12.41
C LEU A 811 -16.22 1.28 13.60
N GLY A 812 -17.46 0.84 13.57
CA GLY A 812 -18.03 0.06 14.66
C GLY A 812 -19.50 -0.26 14.48
N CYS A 813 -20.14 -0.59 15.59
CA CYS A 813 -21.57 -0.78 15.71
C CYS A 813 -22.00 -0.55 17.17
N THR A 814 -23.27 -0.15 17.35
CA THR A 814 -23.95 -0.22 18.64
C THR A 814 -24.38 -1.66 18.85
N GLU A 815 -24.04 -2.24 20.00
CA GLU A 815 -24.57 -3.56 20.37
C GLU A 815 -26.05 -3.34 20.74
N GLU A 816 -26.98 -3.72 19.85
CA GLU A 816 -28.36 -3.99 20.27
C GLU A 816 -28.40 -5.44 20.77
N GLU A 817 -28.98 -5.60 21.97
CA GLU A 817 -29.09 -6.82 22.79
C GLU A 817 -29.57 -8.08 22.04
#